data_AF-A0A7Z0GJD9-F1
#
_entry.id   AF-A0A7Z0GJD9-F1
#
_cell.length_a   1.000
_cell.length_b   1.000
_cell.length_c   1.000
_cell.angle_alpha   90.00
_cell.angle_beta   90.00
_cell.angle_gamma   90.00
#
_symmetry.space_group_name_H-M   'P 1'
#
loop_
_entity.id
_entity.type
_entity.pdbx_description
1 polymer ?
#
loop_
_entity_poly.entity_id
_entity_poly.type
_entity_poly.pdbx_seq_one_letter_code
_entity_poly.pdbx_strand_id
1 'polypeptide(L)'
;MAAQTRQPDAVIELSAETWRGPQDLSRSLRSRLLRDRGQASRTTNPGPGGSRVTSLWRHLERRLPDGFSPRPQWLWILPSDALPEPDALEQLEERLFTVTDEETHPQIQVIGAKQLHASGSAEEVGVDRLVDVGLWSARSGEVVPLSEPKELDQGQYDGRDAVPAVAAHGMLVHAPLFGDLGGFDPTLPPDGAAAQFCRRAREVGAHVVIRPAARIRRLDPTPREEVHRLGGALHLPGPERRGQIRRRLTESSPTAVPFLWIGQWVAAVLRTVLLTAVKAPDAAVGQLVSSAGALFGFGAIGHSRRFIRAGRRAVMERLLRDERIDSEHELLRSGRRAERELRLSSAELRRHRRRLMTAETVAPQRAGYGLAGARGDEEDDHDALLGQGSADGEFDEMPTRRSGDRLGLFLMLLGLTGLSLLVFRDLLPAEALIGGAALPVTAVPAEIAASMVSLISTDGLGQLSGADPFTLVLLILSVLSGGHASTVLVWLTVLALPLAALTAWLASRLVTARATVRVVAALLWAGVPSLHIALGEGRVGVVLAHVLLPLVVLTGARALGARPVYESPSRPGQTRSFYAASWEHAAAAALLLTVVTAAAPVLLVLTVVVCVVGALVLRGRGRVLWLLPLPSLALAAPMLGSAVLTGQNAIAVLLSDPTRPLVAAAAPLWQQLLGHSRPFDPSAGLFGATMPEFFASDFWSLRLALVVGAPLLLVALLGVVTATRRSSHALTAGVVLLAALGVSAAASRMAAGDDGVQLIPADVGPLVSVMAFCLLIAAVGSLDRLPRALPQMGPTLAPVAATLLVLSVIASLGSWAVPRALPGSQLSNESLTAVTPTETLIAPGQVRQVPATAADQGTGPAQLRTLVLDAGRDGVVGELVSEQGRTLDSTRAVVSAGDVPLWVEPAASARDLTPGDRRLGQLVAALVTPGSGEVGPLMEELGIGYVLIRSGEDSPLVDAVDTAGGLIGVGPTDRGLLWRAEVPERAEVFAVPDVEGASTAWARLVDEYGHTVALLPSQGRQVDVDLAELVDVAGEPLVVDQDLVLRLATERASGWSAQLDGEALEPAPGGTWTQSFHVPAELLTGQSTGEVSGELTAEHSSPYRWPLLILVGGLLLLVVLIAVPLPRGARLLPVAADAELARMDGRGEQL
;
A
#
# COMPACT_ATOMS: atom_id res chain seq x y z
N MET A 1 25.69 12.15 -45.55
CA MET A 1 27.12 12.39 -45.86
C MET A 1 27.37 12.60 -47.35
N ALA A 2 27.06 11.63 -48.23
CA ALA A 2 27.31 11.80 -49.68
C ALA A 2 26.61 13.03 -50.29
N ALA A 3 25.45 13.43 -49.75
CA ALA A 3 24.68 14.59 -50.19
C ALA A 3 25.18 15.94 -49.65
N GLN A 4 26.32 16.02 -48.96
CA GLN A 4 26.84 17.30 -48.46
C GLN A 4 27.41 18.17 -49.59
N THR A 5 27.11 19.47 -49.58
CA THR A 5 27.64 20.47 -50.53
C THR A 5 29.13 20.68 -50.32
N ARG A 6 29.56 20.77 -49.05
CA ARG A 6 30.96 20.69 -48.62
C ARG A 6 31.26 19.27 -48.13
N GLN A 7 32.15 18.56 -48.83
CA GLN A 7 32.61 17.24 -48.39
C GLN A 7 33.65 17.38 -47.26
N PRO A 8 33.59 16.55 -46.21
CA PRO A 8 34.63 16.53 -45.18
C PRO A 8 35.96 16.02 -45.74
N ASP A 9 37.08 16.57 -45.28
CA ASP A 9 38.42 16.20 -45.77
C ASP A 9 38.79 14.74 -45.44
N ALA A 10 38.23 14.22 -44.33
CA ALA A 10 38.31 12.81 -43.95
C ALA A 10 37.09 12.41 -43.10
N VAL A 11 36.57 11.21 -43.33
CA VAL A 11 35.50 10.61 -42.51
C VAL A 11 36.07 9.46 -41.69
N ILE A 12 35.84 9.49 -40.39
CA ILE A 12 36.22 8.42 -39.47
C ILE A 12 34.93 7.87 -38.86
N GLU A 13 34.55 6.67 -39.29
CA GLU A 13 33.44 5.96 -38.67
C GLU A 13 33.95 5.16 -37.47
N LEU A 14 33.26 5.28 -36.34
CA LEU A 14 33.56 4.53 -35.15
C LEU A 14 32.29 3.85 -34.67
N SER A 15 32.33 2.52 -34.57
CA SER A 15 31.20 1.71 -34.11
C SER A 15 31.67 0.64 -33.13
N ALA A 16 30.89 0.44 -32.08
CA ALA A 16 31.01 -0.71 -31.20
C ALA A 16 29.64 -1.02 -30.57
N GLU A 17 29.36 -2.30 -30.35
CA GLU A 17 28.08 -2.76 -29.78
C GLU A 17 27.78 -2.17 -28.39
N THR A 18 28.80 -1.68 -27.68
CA THR A 18 28.68 -1.14 -26.32
C THR A 18 28.46 0.38 -26.26
N TRP A 19 28.52 1.08 -27.40
CA TRP A 19 28.40 2.53 -27.44
C TRP A 19 26.96 2.99 -27.32
N ARG A 20 26.74 3.99 -26.49
CA ARG A 20 25.40 4.52 -26.16
C ARG A 20 25.21 5.98 -26.56
N GLY A 21 26.24 6.64 -27.10
CA GLY A 21 26.15 8.02 -27.54
C GLY A 21 27.52 8.73 -27.69
N PRO A 22 27.52 10.04 -27.98
CA PRO A 22 28.74 10.81 -28.24
C PRO A 22 29.74 10.79 -27.09
N GLN A 23 29.28 10.61 -25.85
CA GLN A 23 30.14 10.54 -24.67
C GLN A 23 31.11 9.34 -24.67
N ASP A 24 30.83 8.29 -25.44
CA ASP A 24 31.70 7.12 -25.58
C ASP A 24 32.87 7.34 -26.55
N LEU A 25 32.81 8.40 -27.37
CA LEU A 25 33.93 8.85 -28.22
C LEU A 25 35.20 9.08 -27.38
N SER A 26 35.07 9.59 -26.16
CA SER A 26 36.20 9.84 -25.27
C SER A 26 36.79 8.58 -24.66
N ARG A 27 36.00 7.51 -24.54
CA ARG A 27 36.47 6.20 -24.05
C ARG A 27 37.36 5.55 -25.09
N SER A 28 36.96 5.60 -26.37
CA SER A 28 37.74 5.04 -27.47
C SER A 28 39.08 5.76 -27.64
N LEU A 29 39.08 7.09 -27.55
CA LEU A 29 40.30 7.91 -27.57
C LEU A 29 41.28 7.63 -26.42
N ARG A 30 40.79 7.17 -25.26
CA ARG A 30 41.62 6.92 -24.06
C ARG A 30 42.06 5.47 -23.88
N SER A 31 41.40 4.51 -24.52
CA SER A 31 41.70 3.09 -24.32
C SER A 31 43.09 2.72 -24.88
N ARG A 32 44.09 2.58 -24.00
CA ARG A 32 45.38 1.93 -24.32
C ARG A 32 45.26 0.39 -24.46
N LEU A 33 44.04 -0.16 -24.36
CA LEU A 33 43.79 -1.60 -24.37
C LEU A 33 43.81 -2.15 -25.81
N LEU A 34 44.78 -3.02 -26.07
CA LEU A 34 44.98 -3.72 -27.35
C LEU A 34 43.75 -4.55 -27.83
N ARG A 35 42.76 -4.83 -26.98
CA ARG A 35 41.53 -5.60 -27.33
C ARG A 35 40.42 -4.75 -27.97
N ASP A 36 40.12 -3.55 -27.46
CA ASP A 36 39.15 -2.64 -28.10
C ASP A 36 39.66 -2.17 -29.47
N ARG A 37 40.98 -2.03 -29.62
CA ARG A 37 41.66 -1.78 -30.91
C ARG A 37 41.47 -2.89 -31.96
N GLY A 38 41.19 -4.12 -31.53
CA GLY A 38 40.94 -5.26 -32.41
C GLY A 38 39.47 -5.41 -32.84
N GLN A 39 38.53 -4.97 -31.99
CA GLN A 39 37.09 -5.03 -32.27
C GLN A 39 36.59 -3.88 -33.14
N ALA A 40 37.16 -2.67 -33.02
CA ALA A 40 36.88 -1.55 -33.94
C ALA A 40 37.32 -1.79 -35.40
N SER A 41 37.99 -2.92 -35.68
CA SER A 41 38.60 -3.25 -36.98
C SER A 41 37.74 -4.17 -37.86
N ARG A 42 36.49 -4.50 -37.47
CA ARG A 42 35.73 -5.55 -38.16
C ARG A 42 34.34 -5.10 -38.60
N THR A 43 34.28 -4.20 -39.58
CA THR A 43 33.23 -4.20 -40.62
C THR A 43 33.72 -3.42 -41.84
N THR A 44 34.14 -4.13 -42.89
CA THR A 44 34.30 -3.55 -44.23
C THR A 44 33.46 -4.37 -45.19
N ASN A 45 32.45 -3.75 -45.80
CA ASN A 45 31.97 -4.17 -47.11
C ASN A 45 32.12 -2.95 -48.04
N PRO A 46 32.86 -3.06 -49.16
CA PRO A 46 33.15 -1.91 -50.00
C PRO A 46 31.95 -1.53 -50.86
N GLY A 47 31.44 -0.30 -50.68
CA GLY A 47 30.66 0.40 -51.69
C GLY A 47 31.58 1.07 -52.74
N PRO A 48 31.09 1.36 -53.95
CA PRO A 48 31.90 1.89 -55.04
C PRO A 48 32.24 3.36 -54.77
N GLY A 49 33.46 3.62 -54.30
CA GLY A 49 33.92 4.97 -53.95
C GLY A 49 35.29 5.07 -53.25
N GLY A 50 35.98 3.95 -53.03
CA GLY A 50 37.43 3.96 -52.76
C GLY A 50 37.89 4.70 -51.49
N SER A 51 37.24 4.51 -50.34
CA SER A 51 37.84 4.86 -49.05
C SER A 51 38.59 3.65 -48.47
N ARG A 52 39.92 3.74 -48.38
CA ARG A 52 40.75 2.77 -47.63
C ARG A 52 40.90 3.27 -46.19
N VAL A 53 40.29 2.59 -45.23
CA VAL A 53 40.59 2.81 -43.80
C VAL A 53 41.54 1.71 -43.32
N THR A 54 42.83 2.01 -43.29
CA THR A 54 43.88 1.19 -42.64
C THR A 54 44.06 1.59 -41.17
N SER A 55 44.55 0.65 -40.36
CA SER A 55 44.93 0.77 -38.93
C SER A 55 45.22 2.20 -38.46
N LEU A 56 44.17 2.88 -37.99
CA LEU A 56 44.15 4.34 -37.82
C LEU A 56 45.24 4.84 -36.86
N TRP A 57 45.48 4.18 -35.72
CA TRP A 57 46.47 4.66 -34.76
C TRP A 57 47.92 4.45 -35.21
N ARG A 58 48.25 3.29 -35.78
CA ARG A 58 49.62 2.98 -36.23
C ARG A 58 49.98 3.70 -37.54
N HIS A 59 48.99 4.26 -38.25
CA HIS A 59 49.18 5.09 -39.45
C HIS A 59 49.14 6.58 -39.11
N LEU A 60 48.34 7.01 -38.11
CA LEU A 60 48.43 8.33 -37.47
C LEU A 60 49.83 8.49 -36.82
N GLU A 61 50.27 7.54 -36.02
CA GLU A 61 51.54 7.57 -35.27
C GLU A 61 52.80 7.41 -36.15
N ARG A 62 52.73 6.73 -37.30
CA ARG A 62 53.88 6.54 -38.23
C ARG A 62 53.96 7.54 -39.38
N ARG A 63 52.89 8.32 -39.64
CA ARG A 63 52.90 9.45 -40.59
C ARG A 63 52.88 10.82 -39.91
N LEU A 64 52.95 10.85 -38.58
CA LEU A 64 53.31 12.04 -37.82
C LEU A 64 54.85 12.00 -37.63
N PRO A 65 55.65 12.79 -38.37
CA PRO A 65 57.06 12.98 -38.07
C PRO A 65 57.21 13.77 -36.76
N ASP A 66 58.41 13.83 -36.20
CA ASP A 66 58.72 14.66 -35.02
C ASP A 66 58.19 16.10 -35.22
N GLY A 67 57.05 16.39 -34.57
CA GLY A 67 56.21 17.56 -34.83
C GLY A 67 54.86 17.19 -35.47
N PHE A 68 53.79 17.24 -34.67
CA PHE A 68 52.43 17.46 -35.17
C PHE A 68 52.45 18.73 -36.02
N SER A 69 52.57 18.61 -37.35
CA SER A 69 52.35 19.74 -38.25
C SER A 69 50.83 19.88 -38.56
N PRO A 70 50.36 21.07 -38.96
CA PRO A 70 49.09 21.67 -38.51
C PRO A 70 47.86 21.34 -39.38
N ARG A 71 47.54 20.06 -39.66
CA ARG A 71 46.53 19.74 -40.70
C ARG A 71 45.06 19.46 -40.28
N PRO A 72 44.68 18.58 -39.34
CA PRO A 72 43.28 18.56 -38.89
C PRO A 72 43.06 19.65 -37.82
N GLN A 73 42.68 20.84 -38.25
CA GLN A 73 42.39 21.95 -37.34
C GLN A 73 41.04 21.74 -36.61
N TRP A 74 40.10 21.02 -37.21
CA TRP A 74 38.72 20.90 -36.74
C TRP A 74 38.17 19.47 -36.81
N LEU A 75 37.30 19.12 -35.85
CA LEU A 75 36.59 17.85 -35.77
C LEU A 75 35.09 18.12 -35.86
N TRP A 76 34.42 17.50 -36.84
CA TRP A 76 32.96 17.52 -36.94
C TRP A 76 32.39 16.23 -36.31
N ILE A 77 31.64 16.39 -35.21
CA ILE A 77 31.13 15.27 -34.41
C ILE A 77 29.70 14.96 -34.83
N LEU A 78 29.46 13.73 -35.26
CA LEU A 78 28.17 13.26 -35.77
C LEU A 78 27.83 11.90 -35.12
N PRO A 79 26.94 11.91 -34.12
CA PRO A 79 26.35 10.69 -33.57
C PRO A 79 25.53 9.90 -34.61
N SER A 80 25.27 8.62 -34.35
CA SER A 80 24.55 7.72 -35.27
C SER A 80 23.10 8.13 -35.53
N ASP A 81 22.49 8.90 -34.63
CA ASP A 81 21.13 9.43 -34.70
C ASP A 81 21.08 10.84 -35.34
N ALA A 82 22.21 11.38 -35.83
CA ALA A 82 22.29 12.68 -36.48
C ALA A 82 22.20 12.58 -38.02
N LEU A 83 21.24 13.28 -38.60
CA LEU A 83 21.02 13.43 -40.03
C LEU A 83 21.28 14.88 -40.46
N PRO A 84 22.50 15.22 -40.89
CA PRO A 84 22.81 16.59 -41.33
C PRO A 84 22.17 16.91 -42.68
N GLU A 85 21.65 18.14 -42.82
CA GLU A 85 21.18 18.68 -44.10
C GLU A 85 22.35 18.93 -45.07
N PRO A 86 22.12 18.89 -46.40
CA PRO A 86 23.17 19.00 -47.42
C PRO A 86 24.18 20.13 -47.22
N ASP A 87 23.76 21.30 -46.76
CA ASP A 87 24.58 22.50 -46.58
C ASP A 87 25.16 22.66 -45.16
N ALA A 88 24.90 21.72 -44.25
CA ALA A 88 25.23 21.86 -42.83
C ALA A 88 26.73 22.10 -42.57
N LEU A 89 27.63 21.35 -43.23
CA LEU A 89 29.07 21.53 -43.04
C LEU A 89 29.59 22.85 -43.64
N GLU A 90 29.06 23.25 -44.81
CA GLU A 90 29.40 24.52 -45.47
C GLU A 90 29.02 25.70 -44.59
N GLN A 91 27.81 25.68 -44.01
CA GLN A 91 27.33 26.71 -43.10
C GLN A 91 28.17 26.80 -41.82
N LEU A 92 28.59 25.66 -41.26
CA LEU A 92 29.48 25.64 -40.09
C LEU A 92 30.85 26.23 -40.44
N GLU A 93 31.40 25.88 -41.61
CA GLU A 93 32.69 26.38 -42.12
C GLU A 93 32.65 27.90 -42.39
N GLU A 94 31.61 28.39 -43.05
CA GLU A 94 31.38 29.82 -43.30
C GLU A 94 31.35 30.63 -41.99
N ARG A 95 30.80 30.05 -40.90
CA ARG A 95 30.78 30.72 -39.59
C ARG A 95 32.18 30.96 -39.01
N LEU A 96 33.18 30.15 -39.36
CA LEU A 96 34.58 30.41 -38.96
C LEU A 96 35.15 31.67 -39.61
N PHE A 97 34.79 31.93 -40.87
CA PHE A 97 35.41 32.97 -41.69
C PHE A 97 34.65 34.30 -41.68
N THR A 98 33.46 34.35 -41.08
CA THR A 98 32.56 35.52 -41.10
C THR A 98 32.85 36.55 -40.01
N VAL A 99 33.81 36.32 -39.10
CA VAL A 99 34.24 37.30 -38.08
C VAL A 99 35.75 37.43 -38.14
N THR A 100 36.20 38.44 -38.88
CA THR A 100 37.62 38.69 -39.18
C THR A 100 37.99 40.12 -38.76
N ASP A 101 37.69 40.48 -37.52
CA ASP A 101 38.38 41.58 -36.83
C ASP A 101 39.12 40.96 -35.63
N GLU A 102 40.37 40.56 -35.87
CA GLU A 102 41.26 39.92 -34.87
C GLU A 102 41.50 40.81 -33.63
N GLU A 103 41.33 42.14 -33.75
CA GLU A 103 41.57 43.08 -32.66
C GLU A 103 40.40 43.19 -31.66
N THR A 104 39.19 42.75 -32.03
CA THR A 104 37.98 42.95 -31.18
C THR A 104 37.26 41.65 -30.83
N HIS A 105 37.49 40.56 -31.56
CA HIS A 105 36.76 39.32 -31.37
C HIS A 105 37.65 38.11 -31.02
N PRO A 106 37.34 37.39 -29.93
CA PRO A 106 38.12 36.25 -29.49
C PRO A 106 37.88 34.99 -30.36
N GLN A 107 38.92 34.16 -30.52
CA GLN A 107 38.92 32.99 -31.42
C GLN A 107 37.79 31.99 -31.09
N ILE A 108 36.91 31.77 -32.07
CA ILE A 108 35.86 30.73 -32.04
C ILE A 108 36.55 29.37 -32.05
N GLN A 109 36.17 28.47 -31.14
CA GLN A 109 36.77 27.12 -31.03
C GLN A 109 35.73 25.99 -31.01
N VAL A 110 34.44 26.32 -30.84
CA VAL A 110 33.33 25.37 -30.88
C VAL A 110 32.14 26.02 -31.60
N ILE A 111 31.62 25.36 -32.63
CA ILE A 111 30.44 25.77 -33.40
C ILE A 111 29.40 24.66 -33.34
N GLY A 112 28.16 25.00 -33.02
CA GLY A 112 27.02 24.07 -33.05
C GLY A 112 26.09 24.31 -34.23
N ALA A 113 25.37 23.26 -34.61
CA ALA A 113 24.27 23.30 -35.56
C ALA A 113 22.91 23.34 -34.84
N LYS A 114 21.89 23.90 -35.50
CA LYS A 114 20.49 23.85 -35.09
C LYS A 114 19.94 22.43 -35.19
N GLN A 115 19.23 21.98 -34.15
CA GLN A 115 18.71 20.62 -34.06
C GLN A 115 17.21 20.59 -34.32
N LEU A 116 16.80 19.72 -35.24
CA LEU A 116 15.42 19.49 -35.65
C LEU A 116 15.03 18.02 -35.39
N HIS A 117 13.74 17.73 -35.25
CA HIS A 117 13.25 16.37 -35.10
C HIS A 117 13.20 15.69 -36.48
N ALA A 118 13.72 14.47 -36.61
CA ALA A 118 13.56 13.68 -37.83
C ALA A 118 12.20 12.96 -37.79
N SER A 119 11.14 13.55 -38.35
CA SER A 119 9.84 12.86 -38.41
C SER A 119 9.94 11.59 -39.28
N GLY A 120 9.40 10.49 -38.77
CA GLY A 120 9.53 9.14 -39.34
C GLY A 120 8.35 8.62 -40.15
N SER A 121 7.32 9.42 -40.48
CA SER A 121 6.19 8.97 -41.30
C SER A 121 6.18 9.67 -42.66
N ALA A 122 5.90 8.91 -43.73
CA ALA A 122 5.85 9.41 -45.11
C ALA A 122 4.78 10.51 -45.35
N GLU A 123 3.88 10.73 -44.39
CA GLU A 123 2.83 11.76 -44.41
C GLU A 123 3.20 13.07 -43.68
N GLU A 124 4.25 13.11 -42.85
CA GLU A 124 4.70 14.30 -42.09
C GLU A 124 5.86 15.07 -42.79
N VAL A 125 6.06 14.85 -44.08
CA VAL A 125 7.07 15.56 -44.88
C VAL A 125 6.69 17.04 -45.01
N GLY A 126 7.23 17.89 -44.15
CA GLY A 126 7.12 19.36 -44.26
C GLY A 126 7.08 20.15 -42.96
N VAL A 127 7.00 19.51 -41.79
CA VAL A 127 6.91 20.21 -40.50
C VAL A 127 8.22 20.07 -39.71
N ASP A 128 9.09 21.07 -39.81
CA ASP A 128 10.34 21.12 -39.04
C ASP A 128 10.04 21.44 -37.57
N ARG A 129 10.07 20.43 -36.69
CA ARG A 129 9.97 20.62 -35.23
C ARG A 129 11.34 20.89 -34.63
N LEU A 130 11.43 21.88 -33.77
CA LEU A 130 12.66 22.32 -33.14
C LEU A 130 13.00 21.47 -31.92
N VAL A 131 14.19 20.87 -31.92
CA VAL A 131 14.72 20.10 -30.77
C VAL A 131 15.55 21.02 -29.87
N ASP A 132 16.54 21.71 -30.46
CA ASP A 132 17.43 22.60 -29.72
C ASP A 132 18.12 23.65 -30.62
N VAL A 133 18.34 24.85 -30.06
CA VAL A 133 19.15 25.94 -30.64
C VAL A 133 20.07 26.51 -29.57
N GLY A 134 20.80 25.61 -28.89
CA GLY A 134 21.75 25.90 -27.83
C GLY A 134 21.33 25.34 -26.47
N LEU A 135 22.31 24.86 -25.70
CA LEU A 135 22.05 24.25 -24.40
C LEU A 135 22.40 25.21 -23.26
N TRP A 136 21.45 25.44 -22.36
CA TRP A 136 21.70 26.20 -21.15
C TRP A 136 21.84 25.31 -19.92
N SER A 137 22.67 25.76 -18.99
CA SER A 137 22.93 25.05 -17.73
C SER A 137 22.37 25.83 -16.56
N ALA A 138 21.51 25.19 -15.78
CA ALA A 138 20.96 25.77 -14.56
C ALA A 138 21.88 25.55 -13.35
N ARG A 139 21.72 26.38 -12.32
CA ARG A 139 22.38 26.18 -11.01
C ARG A 139 22.04 24.83 -10.34
N SER A 140 20.91 24.22 -10.71
CA SER A 140 20.51 22.89 -10.25
C SER A 140 21.31 21.75 -10.88
N GLY A 141 22.17 22.02 -11.87
CA GLY A 141 22.87 21.03 -12.69
C GLY A 141 22.08 20.53 -13.91
N GLU A 142 20.85 21.04 -14.10
CA GLU A 142 19.98 20.70 -15.23
C GLU A 142 20.51 21.32 -16.53
N VAL A 143 20.39 20.58 -17.63
CA VAL A 143 20.66 21.07 -18.99
C VAL A 143 19.33 21.17 -19.71
N VAL A 144 19.03 22.35 -20.23
CA VAL A 144 17.72 22.65 -20.82
C VAL A 144 17.93 23.35 -22.16
N PRO A 145 17.31 22.86 -23.26
CA PRO A 145 17.15 23.64 -24.46
C PRO A 145 16.07 24.69 -24.20
N LEU A 146 16.32 25.98 -24.48
CA LEU A 146 15.33 27.04 -24.20
C LEU A 146 14.15 27.09 -25.21
N SER A 147 14.01 26.07 -26.04
CA SER A 147 12.86 25.83 -26.93
C SER A 147 11.64 25.27 -26.18
N GLU A 148 10.46 25.48 -26.74
CA GLU A 148 9.22 24.87 -26.25
C GLU A 148 9.03 23.46 -26.83
N PRO A 149 8.39 22.53 -26.09
CA PRO A 149 8.10 21.19 -26.59
C PRO A 149 7.24 21.26 -27.84
N LYS A 150 7.65 20.54 -28.89
CA LYS A 150 6.98 20.52 -30.19
C LYS A 150 6.86 21.91 -30.84
N GLU A 151 7.73 22.85 -30.48
CA GLU A 151 7.81 24.15 -31.13
C GLU A 151 8.18 23.95 -32.61
N LEU A 152 7.49 24.66 -33.51
CA LEU A 152 7.78 24.64 -34.93
C LEU A 152 8.95 25.58 -35.25
N ASP A 153 9.81 25.19 -36.18
CA ASP A 153 10.85 26.07 -36.70
C ASP A 153 10.27 27.06 -37.70
N GLN A 154 10.09 28.30 -37.27
CA GLN A 154 9.62 29.44 -38.06
C GLN A 154 10.74 30.48 -38.28
N GLY A 155 12.00 30.12 -38.02
CA GLY A 155 13.15 31.03 -38.08
C GLY A 155 13.27 31.98 -36.87
N GLN A 156 12.50 31.77 -35.81
CA GLN A 156 12.46 32.62 -34.62
C GLN A 156 13.78 32.67 -33.82
N TYR A 157 14.70 31.73 -34.07
CA TYR A 157 16.01 31.66 -33.43
C TYR A 157 17.18 31.88 -34.40
N ASP A 158 16.92 32.32 -35.63
CA ASP A 158 17.96 32.44 -36.65
C ASP A 158 18.92 33.62 -36.41
N GLY A 159 18.51 34.59 -35.59
CA GLY A 159 19.37 35.69 -35.12
C GLY A 159 20.25 35.35 -33.91
N ARG A 160 20.26 34.10 -33.41
CA ARG A 160 21.02 33.68 -32.23
C ARG A 160 22.44 33.26 -32.62
N ASP A 161 23.45 33.80 -31.95
CA ASP A 161 24.87 33.55 -32.28
C ASP A 161 25.68 33.00 -31.09
N ALA A 162 25.76 33.73 -29.97
CA ALA A 162 26.49 33.26 -28.78
C ALA A 162 25.59 32.40 -27.87
N VAL A 163 26.02 31.18 -27.55
CA VAL A 163 25.31 30.26 -26.65
C VAL A 163 26.27 29.62 -25.63
N PRO A 164 25.81 29.32 -24.40
CA PRO A 164 26.66 28.74 -23.37
C PRO A 164 27.15 27.33 -23.68
N ALA A 165 26.40 26.55 -24.45
CA ALA A 165 26.80 25.24 -24.93
C ALA A 165 26.01 24.88 -26.18
N VAL A 166 26.52 23.90 -26.93
CA VAL A 166 25.88 23.35 -28.12
C VAL A 166 25.78 21.82 -27.97
N ALA A 167 24.79 21.22 -28.63
CA ALA A 167 24.65 19.77 -28.67
C ALA A 167 25.85 19.11 -29.38
N ALA A 168 26.17 17.87 -29.02
CA ALA A 168 27.25 17.12 -29.68
C ALA A 168 26.90 16.76 -31.13
N HIS A 169 25.61 16.68 -31.45
CA HIS A 169 25.08 16.42 -32.79
C HIS A 169 25.41 17.57 -33.73
N GLY A 170 26.44 17.40 -34.57
CA GLY A 170 26.92 18.44 -35.47
C GLY A 170 27.91 19.43 -34.90
N MET A 171 28.50 19.13 -33.75
CA MET A 171 29.48 20.01 -33.14
C MET A 171 30.76 20.04 -33.98
N LEU A 172 31.17 21.22 -34.44
CA LEU A 172 32.47 21.47 -35.05
C LEU A 172 33.40 22.05 -33.98
N VAL A 173 34.44 21.32 -33.60
CA VAL A 173 35.35 21.68 -32.49
C VAL A 173 36.81 21.66 -32.92
N HIS A 174 37.59 22.62 -32.41
CA HIS A 174 39.02 22.68 -32.64
C HIS A 174 39.71 21.42 -32.08
N ALA A 175 40.38 20.65 -32.94
CA ALA A 175 40.84 19.30 -32.61
C ALA A 175 41.81 19.25 -31.40
N PRO A 176 42.79 20.15 -31.28
CA PRO A 176 43.64 20.23 -30.09
C PRO A 176 42.86 20.52 -28.80
N LEU A 177 41.84 21.40 -28.84
CA LEU A 177 41.06 21.72 -27.65
C LEU A 177 40.29 20.49 -27.15
N PHE A 178 39.68 19.72 -28.08
CA PHE A 178 38.95 18.50 -27.74
C PHE A 178 39.85 17.43 -27.13
N GLY A 179 41.06 17.25 -27.69
CA GLY A 179 42.07 16.31 -27.21
C GLY A 179 42.56 16.62 -25.80
N ASP A 180 42.98 17.87 -25.55
CA ASP A 180 43.53 18.27 -24.25
C ASP A 180 42.49 18.23 -23.12
N LEU A 181 41.24 18.62 -23.41
CA LEU A 181 40.14 18.49 -22.44
C LEU A 181 39.73 17.02 -22.18
N GLY A 182 40.28 16.07 -22.95
CA GLY A 182 40.01 14.64 -22.83
C GLY A 182 38.63 14.21 -23.33
N GLY A 183 38.01 15.01 -24.21
CA GLY A 183 36.68 14.77 -24.79
C GLY A 183 35.50 14.95 -23.82
N PHE A 184 34.35 14.35 -24.13
CA PHE A 184 33.15 14.25 -23.29
C PHE A 184 33.30 13.32 -22.07
N ASP A 185 32.54 13.56 -20.99
CA ASP A 185 32.48 12.68 -19.82
C ASP A 185 31.50 11.51 -20.04
N PRO A 186 31.97 10.25 -20.04
CA PRO A 186 31.12 9.07 -20.30
C PRO A 186 30.14 8.75 -19.16
N THR A 187 30.24 9.43 -18.03
CA THR A 187 29.35 9.25 -16.88
C THR A 187 28.11 10.14 -16.93
N LEU A 188 28.00 11.00 -17.95
CA LEU A 188 26.89 11.94 -18.17
C LEU A 188 26.08 11.54 -19.42
N PRO A 189 24.78 11.93 -19.48
CA PRO A 189 23.97 11.80 -20.70
C PRO A 189 24.51 12.71 -21.83
N PRO A 190 24.17 12.45 -23.11
CA PRO A 190 24.73 13.16 -24.27
C PRO A 190 24.76 14.68 -24.16
N ASP A 191 23.60 15.33 -23.98
CA ASP A 191 23.50 16.79 -23.84
C ASP A 191 24.22 17.29 -22.58
N GLY A 192 24.18 16.51 -21.50
CA GLY A 192 24.88 16.79 -20.26
C GLY A 192 26.40 16.79 -20.42
N ALA A 193 26.92 15.84 -21.19
CA ALA A 193 28.33 15.68 -21.49
C ALA A 193 28.81 16.79 -22.45
N ALA A 194 28.00 17.14 -23.46
CA ALA A 194 28.26 18.26 -24.36
C ALA A 194 28.29 19.60 -23.61
N ALA A 195 27.29 19.87 -22.77
CA ALA A 195 27.25 21.08 -21.96
C ALA A 195 28.42 21.18 -20.97
N GLN A 196 28.83 20.07 -20.36
CA GLN A 196 30.01 20.04 -19.49
C GLN A 196 31.31 20.26 -20.28
N PHE A 197 31.42 19.73 -21.49
CA PHE A 197 32.57 19.98 -22.37
C PHE A 197 32.65 21.46 -22.78
N CYS A 198 31.59 22.05 -23.32
CA CYS A 198 31.53 23.47 -23.68
C CYS A 198 31.81 24.37 -22.48
N ARG A 199 31.34 24.00 -21.29
CA ARG A 199 31.68 24.71 -20.05
C ARG A 199 33.19 24.68 -19.78
N ARG A 200 33.81 23.49 -19.81
CA ARG A 200 35.25 23.35 -19.58
C ARG A 200 36.08 24.10 -20.62
N ALA A 201 35.62 24.10 -21.88
CA ALA A 201 36.19 24.90 -22.95
C ALA A 201 36.13 26.41 -22.65
N ARG A 202 34.97 26.92 -22.21
CA ARG A 202 34.84 28.34 -21.81
C ARG A 202 35.64 28.70 -20.56
N GLU A 203 35.79 27.77 -19.61
CA GLU A 203 36.65 27.99 -18.43
C GLU A 203 38.12 28.23 -18.81
N VAL A 204 38.55 27.76 -19.99
CA VAL A 204 39.91 27.96 -20.54
C VAL A 204 39.95 28.98 -21.69
N GLY A 205 38.93 29.83 -21.81
CA GLY A 205 38.89 30.96 -22.76
C GLY A 205 38.37 30.65 -24.17
N ALA A 206 37.81 29.46 -24.42
CA ALA A 206 37.25 29.13 -25.73
C ALA A 206 35.87 29.77 -25.94
N HIS A 207 35.60 30.27 -27.14
CA HIS A 207 34.28 30.80 -27.52
C HIS A 207 33.42 29.74 -28.19
N VAL A 208 32.16 29.65 -27.74
CA VAL A 208 31.16 28.69 -28.20
C VAL A 208 30.05 29.47 -28.88
N VAL A 209 29.79 29.15 -30.15
CA VAL A 209 28.78 29.82 -30.99
C VAL A 209 27.87 28.79 -31.65
N ILE A 210 26.70 29.23 -32.09
CA ILE A 210 25.77 28.43 -32.88
C ILE A 210 25.60 29.08 -34.26
N ARG A 211 25.51 28.27 -35.32
CA ARG A 211 25.11 28.72 -36.66
C ARG A 211 23.70 28.17 -36.93
N PRO A 212 22.63 28.98 -36.78
CA PRO A 212 21.26 28.51 -36.97
C PRO A 212 20.97 27.99 -38.39
N ALA A 213 21.69 28.50 -39.40
CA ALA A 213 21.59 28.03 -40.78
C ALA A 213 22.12 26.60 -40.99
N ALA A 214 23.03 26.11 -40.13
CA ALA A 214 23.47 24.72 -40.16
C ALA A 214 22.43 23.84 -39.46
N ARG A 215 21.71 23.00 -40.21
CA ARG A 215 20.58 22.20 -39.70
C ARG A 215 20.91 20.70 -39.62
N ILE A 216 20.52 20.08 -38.51
CA ILE A 216 20.69 18.64 -38.27
C ILE A 216 19.40 18.08 -37.71
N ARG A 217 18.88 17.01 -38.34
CA ARG A 217 17.72 16.27 -37.85
C ARG A 217 18.17 15.13 -36.93
N ARG A 218 17.51 14.97 -35.78
CA ARG A 218 17.78 13.91 -34.80
C ARG A 218 16.68 12.85 -34.87
N LEU A 219 17.07 11.59 -35.05
CA LEU A 219 16.15 10.45 -35.15
C LEU A 219 15.46 10.08 -33.84
N ASP A 220 16.18 10.22 -32.72
CA ASP A 220 15.68 9.83 -31.39
C ASP A 220 16.05 10.93 -30.37
N PRO A 221 15.37 12.08 -30.38
CA PRO A 221 15.62 13.10 -29.37
C PRO A 221 15.25 12.60 -27.98
N THR A 222 15.93 13.13 -26.97
CA THR A 222 15.58 12.86 -25.58
C THR A 222 14.10 13.19 -25.37
N PRO A 223 13.29 12.29 -24.77
CA PRO A 223 11.83 12.45 -24.61
C PRO A 223 11.46 13.49 -23.53
N ARG A 224 12.07 14.68 -23.63
CA ARG A 224 11.66 15.92 -22.94
C ARG A 224 10.43 16.53 -23.61
N GLU A 225 10.21 16.19 -24.87
CA GLU A 225 9.19 16.74 -25.77
C GLU A 225 7.75 16.27 -25.42
N GLU A 226 7.61 15.28 -24.54
CA GLU A 226 6.37 14.50 -24.42
C GLU A 226 5.65 14.66 -23.07
N VAL A 227 6.22 15.39 -22.10
CA VAL A 227 5.63 15.51 -20.74
C VAL A 227 4.92 16.85 -20.58
N HIS A 228 3.58 16.84 -20.64
CA HIS A 228 2.76 18.05 -20.52
C HIS A 228 2.16 18.20 -19.10
N ARG A 229 2.08 19.45 -18.57
CA ARG A 229 1.48 19.91 -17.28
C ARG A 229 2.33 19.78 -16.00
N LEU A 230 1.71 20.00 -14.82
CA LEU A 230 2.31 20.19 -13.47
C LEU A 230 3.36 19.13 -13.11
N GLY A 231 3.17 17.91 -13.62
CA GLY A 231 4.09 16.80 -13.45
C GLY A 231 5.38 16.90 -14.29
N GLY A 232 5.35 17.56 -15.46
CA GLY A 232 6.50 17.73 -16.35
C GLY A 232 7.60 18.63 -15.79
N ALA A 233 7.24 19.64 -15.00
CA ALA A 233 8.24 20.46 -14.29
C ALA A 233 8.95 19.68 -13.15
N LEU A 234 8.34 18.59 -12.67
CA LEU A 234 8.84 17.75 -11.58
C LEU A 234 9.60 16.52 -12.11
N HIS A 235 9.19 15.97 -13.25
CA HIS A 235 9.74 14.77 -13.86
C HIS A 235 10.89 15.06 -14.84
N LEU A 236 12.01 14.34 -14.69
CA LEU A 236 13.10 14.25 -15.68
C LEU A 236 13.39 12.79 -16.01
N PRO A 237 13.70 12.43 -17.28
CA PRO A 237 14.13 11.08 -17.62
C PRO A 237 15.28 10.59 -16.73
N GLY A 238 15.27 9.30 -16.38
CA GLY A 238 16.21 8.71 -15.42
C GLY A 238 17.71 9.00 -15.70
N PRO A 239 18.20 8.90 -16.95
CA PRO A 239 19.58 9.26 -17.30
C PRO A 239 19.89 10.75 -17.06
N GLU A 240 18.92 11.63 -17.33
CA GLU A 240 19.06 13.07 -17.13
C GLU A 240 19.04 13.45 -15.66
N ARG A 241 18.16 12.83 -14.85
CA ARG A 241 18.17 13.05 -13.40
C ARG A 241 19.51 12.66 -12.79
N ARG A 242 20.07 11.52 -13.21
CA ARG A 242 21.41 11.10 -12.78
C ARG A 242 22.49 12.09 -13.20
N GLY A 243 22.43 12.56 -14.45
CA GLY A 243 23.32 13.59 -14.99
C GLY A 243 23.24 14.90 -14.20
N GLN A 244 22.04 15.38 -13.92
CA GLN A 244 21.78 16.61 -13.16
C GLN A 244 22.39 16.55 -11.76
N ILE A 245 22.10 15.49 -10.99
CA ILE A 245 22.61 15.34 -9.62
C ILE A 245 24.13 15.22 -9.64
N ARG A 246 24.67 14.38 -10.53
CA ARG A 246 26.12 14.19 -10.67
C ARG A 246 26.81 15.50 -10.98
N ARG A 247 26.32 16.23 -11.98
CA ARG A 247 26.87 17.51 -12.40
C ARG A 247 26.84 18.54 -11.27
N ARG A 248 25.72 18.65 -10.55
CA ARG A 248 25.60 19.55 -9.40
C ARG A 248 26.63 19.24 -8.32
N LEU A 249 26.85 17.96 -8.00
CA LEU A 249 27.83 17.55 -6.98
C LEU A 249 29.27 17.70 -7.47
N THR A 250 29.56 17.43 -8.75
CA THR A 250 30.92 17.54 -9.30
C THR A 250 31.38 18.99 -9.40
N GLU A 251 30.46 19.90 -9.75
CA GLU A 251 30.75 21.31 -10.02
C GLU A 251 30.68 22.23 -8.79
N SER A 252 30.17 21.71 -7.67
CA SER A 252 30.11 22.44 -6.40
C SER A 252 31.41 22.33 -5.60
N SER A 253 31.62 23.25 -4.66
CA SER A 253 32.76 23.19 -3.74
C SER A 253 32.71 21.90 -2.91
N PRO A 254 33.86 21.31 -2.53
CA PRO A 254 33.89 20.09 -1.70
C PRO A 254 33.13 20.25 -0.38
N THR A 255 33.16 21.43 0.24
CA THR A 255 32.46 21.75 1.49
C THR A 255 30.94 21.80 1.34
N ALA A 256 30.42 22.16 0.16
CA ALA A 256 28.99 22.18 -0.10
C ALA A 256 28.41 20.79 -0.43
N VAL A 257 29.25 19.80 -0.75
CA VAL A 257 28.79 18.47 -1.19
C VAL A 257 27.92 17.76 -0.16
N PRO A 258 28.29 17.67 1.14
CA PRO A 258 27.46 16.96 2.12
C PRO A 258 26.06 17.57 2.24
N PHE A 259 25.97 18.90 2.31
CA PHE A 259 24.70 19.63 2.36
C PHE A 259 23.86 19.44 1.09
N LEU A 260 24.48 19.48 -0.08
CA LEU A 260 23.79 19.22 -1.34
C LEU A 260 23.38 17.76 -1.50
N TRP A 261 24.14 16.82 -0.95
CA TRP A 261 23.81 15.39 -0.98
C TRP A 261 22.54 15.13 -0.14
N ILE A 262 22.49 15.66 1.08
CA ILE A 262 21.28 15.60 1.93
C ILE A 262 20.11 16.32 1.25
N GLY A 263 20.34 17.53 0.73
CA GLY A 263 19.30 18.30 0.05
C GLY A 263 18.73 17.61 -1.19
N GLN A 264 19.50 16.75 -1.88
CA GLN A 264 19.00 15.97 -3.01
C GLN A 264 18.17 14.76 -2.58
N TRP A 265 18.45 14.16 -1.42
CA TRP A 265 17.55 13.16 -0.83
C TRP A 265 16.21 13.77 -0.46
N VAL A 266 16.22 14.89 0.26
CA VAL A 266 14.99 15.63 0.61
C VAL A 266 14.21 16.00 -0.66
N ALA A 267 14.89 16.49 -1.70
CA ALA A 267 14.26 16.83 -2.96
C ALA A 267 13.77 15.60 -3.75
N ALA A 268 14.38 14.42 -3.60
CA ALA A 268 13.91 13.18 -4.22
C ALA A 268 12.64 12.66 -3.53
N VAL A 269 12.60 12.68 -2.19
CA VAL A 269 11.40 12.33 -1.40
C VAL A 269 10.26 13.29 -1.71
N LEU A 270 10.51 14.61 -1.68
CA LEU A 270 9.50 15.62 -2.00
C LEU A 270 8.94 15.44 -3.42
N ARG A 271 9.79 15.16 -4.42
CA ARG A 271 9.32 14.86 -5.79
C ARG A 271 8.53 13.56 -5.86
N THR A 272 8.87 12.55 -5.06
CA THR A 272 8.14 11.28 -5.01
C THR A 272 6.71 11.53 -4.50
N VAL A 273 6.58 12.31 -3.42
CA VAL A 273 5.27 12.72 -2.90
C VAL A 273 4.50 13.56 -3.92
N LEU A 274 5.13 14.60 -4.51
CA LEU A 274 4.47 15.49 -5.47
C LEU A 274 4.07 14.78 -6.78
N LEU A 275 4.91 13.88 -7.31
CA LEU A 275 4.57 13.12 -8.51
C LEU A 275 3.48 12.09 -8.23
N THR A 276 3.47 11.50 -7.03
CA THR A 276 2.37 10.63 -6.61
C THR A 276 1.07 11.42 -6.47
N ALA A 277 1.14 12.63 -5.89
CA ALA A 277 0.02 13.56 -5.83
C ALA A 277 -0.49 13.95 -7.21
N VAL A 278 0.37 13.99 -8.23
CA VAL A 278 0.01 14.29 -9.64
C VAL A 278 -0.32 13.02 -10.45
N LYS A 279 -0.60 11.89 -9.77
CA LYS A 279 -1.00 10.60 -10.36
C LYS A 279 0.06 9.93 -11.24
N ALA A 280 1.33 10.16 -10.93
CA ALA A 280 2.46 9.58 -11.64
C ALA A 280 3.35 8.73 -10.72
N PRO A 281 2.82 7.65 -10.08
CA PRO A 281 3.59 6.84 -9.13
C PRO A 281 4.80 6.15 -9.79
N ASP A 282 4.67 5.69 -11.04
CA ASP A 282 5.79 5.13 -11.81
C ASP A 282 6.92 6.15 -12.02
N ALA A 283 6.53 7.38 -12.38
CA ALA A 283 7.46 8.49 -12.50
C ALA A 283 8.10 8.81 -11.14
N ALA A 284 7.32 8.81 -10.05
CA ALA A 284 7.80 9.03 -8.69
C ALA A 284 8.88 8.01 -8.28
N VAL A 285 8.59 6.72 -8.44
CA VAL A 285 9.56 5.63 -8.16
C VAL A 285 10.78 5.75 -9.08
N GLY A 286 10.57 6.01 -10.37
CA GLY A 286 11.66 6.24 -11.33
C GLY A 286 12.56 7.43 -10.95
N GLN A 287 11.99 8.52 -10.44
CA GLN A 287 12.74 9.66 -9.91
C GLN A 287 13.55 9.29 -8.67
N LEU A 288 12.95 8.55 -7.74
CA LEU A 288 13.61 8.14 -6.51
C LEU A 288 14.79 7.21 -6.81
N VAL A 289 14.57 6.18 -7.63
CA VAL A 289 15.61 5.21 -8.04
C VAL A 289 16.72 5.88 -8.85
N SER A 290 16.39 6.79 -9.76
CA SER A 290 17.39 7.54 -10.52
C SER A 290 18.20 8.49 -9.62
N SER A 291 17.55 9.13 -8.64
CA SER A 291 18.21 10.00 -7.66
C SER A 291 19.13 9.20 -6.73
N ALA A 292 18.64 8.10 -6.17
CA ALA A 292 19.42 7.19 -5.34
C ALA A 292 20.63 6.63 -6.08
N GLY A 293 20.45 6.14 -7.31
CA GLY A 293 21.55 5.65 -8.14
C GLY A 293 22.61 6.72 -8.47
N ALA A 294 22.23 8.00 -8.53
CA ALA A 294 23.17 9.10 -8.68
C ALA A 294 23.93 9.41 -7.38
N LEU A 295 23.22 9.41 -6.24
CA LEU A 295 23.74 9.77 -4.91
C LEU A 295 24.66 8.70 -4.31
N PHE A 296 24.39 7.42 -4.57
CA PHE A 296 25.27 6.31 -4.18
C PHE A 296 26.47 6.13 -5.14
N GLY A 297 26.46 6.80 -6.30
CA GLY A 297 27.50 6.70 -7.32
C GLY A 297 28.79 7.48 -7.03
N PHE A 298 29.35 7.38 -5.81
CA PHE A 298 30.51 8.16 -5.35
C PHE A 298 31.74 8.02 -6.26
N GLY A 299 32.00 6.81 -6.78
CA GLY A 299 33.11 6.55 -7.70
C GLY A 299 33.01 7.37 -9.00
N ALA A 300 31.81 7.51 -9.56
CA ALA A 300 31.59 8.30 -10.77
C ALA A 300 31.75 9.81 -10.52
N ILE A 301 31.36 10.30 -9.33
CA ILE A 301 31.58 11.70 -8.91
C ILE A 301 33.08 11.98 -8.80
N GLY A 302 33.83 11.07 -8.15
CA GLY A 302 35.29 11.16 -8.04
C GLY A 302 35.98 11.12 -9.40
N HIS A 303 35.56 10.21 -10.29
CA HIS A 303 36.06 10.12 -11.66
C HIS A 303 35.85 11.43 -12.43
N SER A 304 34.63 11.95 -12.45
CA SER A 304 34.30 13.20 -13.17
C SER A 304 35.10 14.39 -12.64
N ARG A 305 35.30 14.51 -11.31
CA ARG A 305 36.16 15.55 -10.72
C ARG A 305 37.63 15.45 -11.15
N ARG A 306 38.18 14.23 -11.15
CA ARG A 306 39.56 13.99 -11.63
C ARG A 306 39.68 14.28 -13.11
N PHE A 307 38.68 13.87 -13.89
CA PHE A 307 38.59 14.09 -15.33
C PHE A 307 38.58 15.59 -15.69
N ILE A 308 37.73 16.38 -15.02
CA ILE A 308 37.70 17.84 -15.19
C ILE A 308 39.06 18.48 -14.87
N ARG A 309 39.70 18.08 -13.76
CA ARG A 309 41.00 18.62 -13.34
C ARG A 309 42.13 18.26 -14.30
N ALA A 310 42.15 17.02 -14.79
CA ALA A 310 43.18 16.54 -15.71
C ALA A 310 43.13 17.27 -17.06
N GLY A 311 41.93 17.38 -17.66
CA GLY A 311 41.76 18.08 -18.93
C GLY A 311 42.09 19.57 -18.83
N ARG A 312 41.74 20.21 -17.71
CA ARG A 312 42.10 21.61 -17.47
C ARG A 312 43.62 21.80 -17.42
N ARG A 313 44.35 20.94 -16.69
CA ARG A 313 45.81 21.02 -16.60
C ARG A 313 46.49 20.87 -17.96
N ALA A 314 46.05 19.91 -18.77
CA ALA A 314 46.60 19.68 -20.11
C ALA A 314 46.47 20.91 -21.02
N VAL A 315 45.30 21.57 -21.04
CA VAL A 315 45.12 22.80 -21.84
C VAL A 315 46.01 23.94 -21.32
N MET A 316 46.13 24.12 -20.00
CA MET A 316 46.97 25.18 -19.43
C MET A 316 48.46 24.95 -19.76
N GLU A 317 48.94 23.71 -19.65
CA GLU A 317 50.30 23.34 -20.02
C GLU A 317 50.60 23.65 -21.50
N ARG A 318 49.64 23.44 -22.40
CA ARG A 318 49.79 23.81 -23.81
C ARG A 318 49.76 25.31 -24.03
N LEU A 319 48.78 26.03 -23.47
CA LEU A 319 48.66 27.48 -23.66
C LEU A 319 49.88 28.25 -23.12
N LEU A 320 50.47 27.77 -22.02
CA LEU A 320 51.73 28.31 -21.49
C LEU A 320 52.93 27.97 -22.39
N ARG A 321 52.98 26.75 -22.95
CA ARG A 321 54.03 26.34 -23.89
C ARG A 321 54.01 27.18 -25.18
N ASP A 322 52.82 27.52 -25.66
CA ASP A 322 52.61 28.28 -26.89
C ASP A 322 52.67 29.81 -26.68
N GLU A 323 53.07 30.28 -25.48
CA GLU A 323 53.14 31.71 -25.09
C GLU A 323 51.83 32.50 -25.34
N ARG A 324 50.68 31.82 -25.30
CA ARG A 324 49.36 32.44 -25.56
C ARG A 324 48.76 33.12 -24.34
N ILE A 325 49.29 32.90 -23.15
CA ILE A 325 48.80 33.44 -21.87
C ILE A 325 49.95 33.81 -20.93
N ASP A 326 49.78 34.92 -20.21
CA ASP A 326 50.74 35.37 -19.19
C ASP A 326 50.46 34.78 -17.80
N SER A 327 49.21 34.37 -17.52
CA SER A 327 48.75 33.94 -16.19
C SER A 327 47.62 32.91 -16.25
N GLU A 328 47.85 31.70 -15.74
CA GLU A 328 46.81 30.66 -15.58
C GLU A 328 45.66 31.17 -14.68
N HIS A 329 46.00 31.87 -13.60
CA HIS A 329 45.04 32.29 -12.60
C HIS A 329 44.04 33.31 -13.14
N GLU A 330 44.50 34.23 -13.98
CA GLU A 330 43.66 35.29 -14.54
C GLU A 330 42.67 34.73 -15.57
N LEU A 331 43.14 33.86 -16.47
CA LEU A 331 42.29 33.18 -17.45
C LEU A 331 41.20 32.33 -16.78
N LEU A 332 41.57 31.54 -15.77
CA LEU A 332 40.58 30.71 -15.06
C LEU A 332 39.60 31.55 -14.24
N ARG A 333 40.03 32.71 -13.72
CA ARG A 333 39.14 33.63 -13.00
C ARG A 333 38.15 34.29 -13.97
N SER A 334 38.62 34.80 -15.11
CA SER A 334 37.77 35.43 -16.13
C SER A 334 36.82 34.41 -16.76
N GLY A 335 37.32 33.23 -17.14
CA GLY A 335 36.53 32.12 -17.69
C GLY A 335 35.45 31.62 -16.73
N ARG A 336 35.76 31.45 -15.44
CA ARG A 336 34.75 31.08 -14.42
C ARG A 336 33.75 32.20 -14.15
N ARG A 337 34.14 33.46 -14.27
CA ARG A 337 33.22 34.60 -14.12
C ARG A 337 32.22 34.64 -15.28
N ALA A 338 32.72 34.57 -16.51
CA ALA A 338 31.89 34.47 -17.72
C ALA A 338 30.96 33.24 -17.67
N GLU A 339 31.47 32.11 -17.15
CA GLU A 339 30.65 30.90 -16.97
C GLU A 339 29.51 31.09 -15.98
N ARG A 340 29.73 31.80 -14.88
CA ARG A 340 28.70 32.10 -13.87
C ARG A 340 27.62 33.05 -14.39
N GLU A 341 28.00 34.02 -15.23
CA GLU A 341 27.08 35.00 -15.84
C GLU A 341 26.18 34.34 -16.89
N LEU A 342 26.68 33.31 -17.59
CA LEU A 342 25.92 32.57 -18.61
C LEU A 342 25.05 31.41 -18.08
N ARG A 343 25.03 31.18 -16.75
CA ARG A 343 24.14 30.16 -16.16
C ARG A 343 22.72 30.69 -16.02
N LEU A 344 21.76 29.83 -16.33
CA LEU A 344 20.35 30.12 -16.05
C LEU A 344 20.14 30.38 -14.57
N SER A 345 19.56 31.55 -14.26
CA SER A 345 19.08 31.88 -12.93
C SER A 345 17.90 30.99 -12.55
N SER A 346 17.66 30.82 -11.24
CA SER A 346 16.49 30.09 -10.76
C SER A 346 15.16 30.76 -11.14
N ALA A 347 15.17 32.07 -11.43
CA ALA A 347 13.99 32.80 -11.89
C ALA A 347 13.68 32.49 -13.35
N GLU A 348 14.69 32.49 -14.22
CA GLU A 348 14.55 32.14 -15.64
C GLU A 348 14.15 30.68 -15.82
N LEU A 349 14.75 29.75 -15.07
CA LEU A 349 14.37 28.35 -15.10
C LEU A 349 12.90 28.16 -14.66
N ARG A 350 12.44 28.89 -13.63
CA ARG A 350 11.03 28.86 -13.21
C ARG A 350 10.12 29.45 -14.28
N ARG A 351 10.52 30.53 -14.95
CA ARG A 351 9.75 31.15 -16.05
C ARG A 351 9.66 30.21 -17.24
N HIS A 352 10.76 29.57 -17.62
CA HIS A 352 10.79 28.55 -18.67
C HIS A 352 9.87 27.38 -18.31
N ARG A 353 9.97 26.80 -17.09
CA ARG A 353 9.04 25.76 -16.63
C ARG A 353 7.58 26.20 -16.64
N ARG A 354 7.28 27.45 -16.25
CA ARG A 354 5.92 28.00 -16.35
C ARG A 354 5.46 28.13 -17.81
N ARG A 355 6.34 28.42 -18.76
CA ARG A 355 6.02 28.39 -20.19
C ARG A 355 5.74 26.97 -20.67
N LEU A 356 6.56 25.99 -20.29
CA LEU A 356 6.31 24.56 -20.58
C LEU A 356 4.94 24.09 -20.05
N MET A 357 4.50 24.65 -18.92
CA MET A 357 3.20 24.37 -18.32
C MET A 357 2.02 24.95 -19.10
N THR A 358 2.22 26.09 -19.75
CA THR A 358 1.20 26.85 -20.49
C THR A 358 1.32 26.70 -22.01
N ALA A 359 2.38 26.05 -22.50
CA ALA A 359 2.63 25.79 -23.91
C ALA A 359 1.61 24.76 -24.41
N GLU A 360 0.43 25.28 -24.74
CA GLU A 360 -0.60 24.59 -25.49
C GLU A 360 -0.21 24.73 -26.97
N THR A 361 0.70 23.90 -27.46
CA THR A 361 0.95 23.84 -28.90
C THR A 361 -0.24 23.14 -29.55
N VAL A 362 -1.07 23.98 -30.18
CA VAL A 362 -2.05 23.67 -31.22
C VAL A 362 -1.59 22.45 -32.01
N ALA A 363 -2.16 21.28 -31.73
CA ALA A 363 -2.15 20.20 -32.70
C ALA A 363 -2.93 20.72 -33.93
N PRO A 364 -2.42 20.59 -35.16
CA PRO A 364 -3.20 20.96 -36.33
C PRO A 364 -4.46 20.10 -36.31
N GLN A 365 -5.63 20.75 -36.23
CA GLN A 365 -6.88 20.14 -36.61
C GLN A 365 -6.69 19.60 -38.03
N ARG A 366 -6.67 18.26 -38.17
CA ARG A 366 -6.71 17.58 -39.47
C ARG A 366 -8.01 17.97 -40.17
N ALA A 367 -7.97 19.03 -40.96
CA ALA A 367 -8.90 19.25 -42.07
C ALA A 367 -8.48 18.30 -43.20
N GLY A 368 -8.92 17.04 -43.12
CA GLY A 368 -8.78 16.07 -44.20
C GLY A 368 -9.93 16.23 -45.19
N TYR A 369 -9.65 16.88 -46.32
CA TYR A 369 -10.48 16.82 -47.51
C TYR A 369 -10.37 15.44 -48.17
N GLY A 370 -11.52 14.88 -48.54
CA GLY A 370 -11.66 13.77 -49.47
C GLY A 370 -13.07 13.75 -50.04
N LEU A 371 -13.28 14.44 -51.17
CA LEU A 371 -14.52 14.38 -51.94
C LEU A 371 -14.81 12.95 -52.42
N ALA A 372 -15.99 12.42 -52.10
CA ALA A 372 -16.96 11.88 -53.07
C ALA A 372 -18.19 11.28 -52.37
N GLY A 373 -19.31 12.01 -52.44
CA GLY A 373 -20.65 11.41 -52.56
C GLY A 373 -21.35 10.92 -51.30
N ALA A 374 -22.01 11.82 -50.57
CA ALA A 374 -23.37 11.60 -50.06
C ALA A 374 -23.98 12.94 -49.62
N ARG A 375 -25.09 13.32 -50.26
CA ARG A 375 -26.02 14.34 -49.73
C ARG A 375 -26.82 13.68 -48.60
N GLY A 376 -26.93 14.35 -47.46
CA GLY A 376 -27.94 14.04 -46.44
C GLY A 376 -27.51 14.44 -45.03
N ASP A 377 -28.12 15.52 -44.55
CA ASP A 377 -28.38 15.87 -43.14
C ASP A 377 -27.19 16.26 -42.25
N GLU A 378 -26.79 17.54 -42.38
CA GLU A 378 -25.97 18.27 -41.41
C GLU A 378 -26.88 19.04 -40.43
N GLU A 379 -27.00 18.57 -39.18
CA GLU A 379 -27.22 19.45 -38.02
C GLU A 379 -26.88 18.81 -36.64
N ASP A 380 -26.65 17.49 -36.53
CA ASP A 380 -26.43 16.83 -35.22
C ASP A 380 -24.97 16.42 -34.89
N ASP A 381 -24.01 16.56 -35.83
CA ASP A 381 -22.64 16.01 -35.63
C ASP A 381 -21.64 16.97 -34.97
N HIS A 382 -22.02 18.23 -34.72
CA HIS A 382 -21.13 19.20 -34.06
C HIS A 382 -21.06 19.05 -32.52
N ASP A 383 -22.08 18.47 -31.88
CA ASP A 383 -22.08 18.24 -30.42
C ASP A 383 -21.38 16.93 -30.00
N ALA A 384 -21.25 15.95 -30.90
CA ALA A 384 -20.59 14.68 -30.60
C ALA A 384 -19.05 14.78 -30.54
N LEU A 385 -18.47 15.77 -31.22
CA LEU A 385 -17.00 15.92 -31.35
C LEU A 385 -16.37 16.80 -30.27
N LEU A 386 -17.15 17.61 -29.55
CA LEU A 386 -16.68 18.35 -28.37
C LEU A 386 -16.75 17.53 -27.07
N GLY A 387 -17.42 16.37 -27.07
CA GLY A 387 -17.55 15.47 -25.93
C GLY A 387 -16.41 14.45 -25.75
N GLN A 388 -15.67 14.10 -26.80
CA GLN A 388 -14.66 13.03 -26.72
C GLN A 388 -13.38 13.42 -25.96
N GLY A 389 -13.16 14.72 -25.72
CA GLY A 389 -12.02 15.23 -24.93
C GLY A 389 -12.32 15.40 -23.43
N SER A 390 -13.58 15.40 -23.01
CA SER A 390 -14.05 15.59 -21.63
C SER A 390 -14.62 14.31 -20.98
N ALA A 391 -14.86 13.25 -21.77
CA ALA A 391 -15.64 12.08 -21.38
C ALA A 391 -14.85 10.83 -20.89
N ASP A 392 -14.06 10.91 -19.81
CA ASP A 392 -13.78 9.69 -18.98
C ASP A 392 -14.21 9.90 -17.52
N GLY A 393 -15.03 10.92 -17.24
CA GLY A 393 -15.74 10.96 -15.97
C GLY A 393 -16.88 9.95 -15.99
N GLU A 394 -16.76 8.84 -15.25
CA GLU A 394 -17.83 7.84 -15.02
C GLU A 394 -19.15 8.48 -14.49
N PHE A 395 -19.10 9.75 -14.06
CA PHE A 395 -20.23 10.52 -13.54
C PHE A 395 -21.06 11.27 -14.59
N ASP A 396 -20.51 11.66 -15.75
CA ASP A 396 -21.26 12.45 -16.76
C ASP A 396 -22.02 11.57 -17.78
N GLU A 397 -21.81 10.25 -17.79
CA GLU A 397 -22.59 9.30 -18.62
C GLU A 397 -23.93 8.89 -17.99
N MET A 398 -24.38 9.55 -16.91
CA MET A 398 -25.61 9.16 -16.20
C MET A 398 -26.97 9.53 -16.82
N PRO A 399 -27.14 10.40 -17.85
CA PRO A 399 -28.48 10.80 -18.24
C PRO A 399 -29.05 10.10 -19.49
N THR A 400 -28.71 8.85 -19.83
CA THR A 400 -29.45 8.12 -20.91
C THR A 400 -29.60 6.59 -20.72
N ARG A 401 -29.57 6.06 -19.49
CA ARG A 401 -29.76 4.61 -19.25
C ARG A 401 -31.24 4.21 -19.15
N ARG A 402 -31.63 3.09 -19.80
CA ARG A 402 -32.98 2.48 -19.72
C ARG A 402 -33.43 2.32 -18.25
N SER A 403 -34.61 2.84 -17.94
CA SER A 403 -35.24 2.86 -16.60
C SER A 403 -35.37 1.50 -15.91
N GLY A 404 -35.42 0.39 -16.67
CA GLY A 404 -35.61 -0.96 -16.14
C GLY A 404 -34.47 -1.48 -15.23
N ASP A 405 -33.21 -1.11 -15.51
CA ASP A 405 -32.05 -1.58 -14.73
C ASP A 405 -32.05 -1.02 -13.30
N ARG A 406 -32.50 0.24 -13.16
CA ARG A 406 -32.58 0.94 -11.88
C ARG A 406 -33.74 0.42 -11.04
N LEU A 407 -34.88 0.14 -11.68
CA LEU A 407 -36.06 -0.42 -11.01
C LEU A 407 -35.77 -1.82 -10.44
N GLY A 408 -35.14 -2.71 -11.22
CA GLY A 408 -34.80 -4.06 -10.74
C GLY A 408 -33.83 -4.06 -9.56
N LEU A 409 -32.81 -3.20 -9.61
CA LEU A 409 -31.89 -2.98 -8.47
C LEU A 409 -32.65 -2.45 -7.24
N PHE A 410 -33.50 -1.44 -7.43
CA PHE A 410 -34.28 -0.83 -6.36
C PHE A 410 -35.20 -1.85 -5.66
N LEU A 411 -35.99 -2.60 -6.43
CA LEU A 411 -36.91 -3.62 -5.89
C LEU A 411 -36.16 -4.73 -5.14
N MET A 412 -35.02 -5.18 -5.68
CA MET A 412 -34.17 -6.18 -5.04
C MET A 412 -33.62 -5.67 -3.69
N LEU A 413 -33.07 -4.46 -3.65
CA LEU A 413 -32.55 -3.88 -2.42
C LEU A 413 -33.66 -3.63 -1.39
N LEU A 414 -34.83 -3.15 -1.83
CA LEU A 414 -36.00 -2.96 -0.98
C LEU A 414 -36.45 -4.27 -0.35
N GLY A 415 -36.57 -5.34 -1.16
CA GLY A 415 -36.97 -6.67 -0.70
C GLY A 415 -35.99 -7.28 0.30
N LEU A 416 -34.68 -7.22 0.01
CA LEU A 416 -33.65 -7.72 0.94
C LEU A 416 -33.57 -6.90 2.22
N THR A 417 -33.74 -5.58 2.14
CA THR A 417 -33.78 -4.72 3.33
C THR A 417 -34.99 -5.05 4.20
N GLY A 418 -36.18 -5.20 3.60
CA GLY A 418 -37.39 -5.61 4.32
C GLY A 418 -37.25 -6.98 5.00
N LEU A 419 -36.66 -7.95 4.30
CA LEU A 419 -36.36 -9.27 4.86
C LEU A 419 -35.39 -9.18 6.04
N SER A 420 -34.33 -8.40 5.90
CA SER A 420 -33.30 -8.25 6.94
C SER A 420 -33.83 -7.56 8.19
N LEU A 421 -34.63 -6.49 8.02
CA LEU A 421 -35.30 -5.81 9.14
C LEU A 421 -36.28 -6.73 9.87
N LEU A 422 -36.96 -7.62 9.15
CA LEU A 422 -37.87 -8.59 9.75
C LEU A 422 -37.11 -9.63 10.59
N VAL A 423 -36.00 -10.16 10.06
CA VAL A 423 -35.18 -11.19 10.72
C VAL A 423 -34.45 -10.64 11.95
N PHE A 424 -33.94 -9.40 11.87
CA PHE A 424 -33.17 -8.77 12.94
C PHE A 424 -33.98 -7.73 13.74
N ARG A 425 -35.31 -7.88 13.80
CA ARG A 425 -36.20 -6.91 14.43
C ARG A 425 -35.85 -6.62 15.90
N ASP A 426 -35.36 -7.60 16.65
CA ASP A 426 -35.02 -7.41 18.07
C ASP A 426 -33.65 -6.73 18.28
N LEU A 427 -32.84 -6.59 17.23
CA LEU A 427 -31.57 -5.84 17.26
C LEU A 427 -31.75 -4.35 16.96
N LEU A 428 -32.90 -3.94 16.42
CA LEU A 428 -33.18 -2.53 16.08
C LEU A 428 -33.05 -1.56 17.27
N PRO A 429 -33.46 -1.90 18.51
CA PRO A 429 -33.25 -1.05 19.67
C PRO A 429 -31.86 -1.21 20.33
N ALA A 430 -30.99 -2.10 19.84
CA ALA A 430 -29.73 -2.41 20.50
C ALA A 430 -28.68 -1.31 20.29
N GLU A 431 -27.93 -0.98 21.35
CA GLU A 431 -26.80 -0.05 21.27
C GLU A 431 -25.54 -0.74 20.74
N ALA A 432 -25.37 -2.02 21.10
CA ALA A 432 -24.26 -2.87 20.71
C ALA A 432 -24.71 -4.31 20.42
N LEU A 433 -23.89 -5.02 19.65
CA LEU A 433 -24.03 -6.47 19.41
C LEU A 433 -23.19 -7.23 20.45
N ILE A 434 -23.81 -8.20 21.13
CA ILE A 434 -23.12 -9.07 22.10
C ILE A 434 -23.42 -10.54 21.79
N GLY A 435 -22.56 -11.45 22.27
CA GLY A 435 -22.75 -12.89 22.14
C GLY A 435 -22.06 -13.49 20.91
N GLY A 436 -21.76 -14.79 20.97
CA GLY A 436 -20.89 -15.44 19.99
C GLY A 436 -19.54 -14.72 19.86
N ALA A 437 -19.16 -14.41 18.63
CA ALA A 437 -17.94 -13.68 18.31
C ALA A 437 -18.10 -12.15 18.45
N ALA A 438 -19.32 -11.66 18.65
CA ALA A 438 -19.61 -10.23 18.69
C ALA A 438 -19.25 -9.63 20.05
N LEU A 439 -18.52 -8.51 20.00
CA LEU A 439 -18.19 -7.67 21.14
C LEU A 439 -18.51 -6.20 20.78
N PRO A 440 -18.82 -5.34 21.76
CA PRO A 440 -18.94 -3.91 21.58
C PRO A 440 -17.58 -3.29 21.24
N VAL A 441 -17.62 -2.04 20.79
CA VAL A 441 -16.45 -1.20 20.55
C VAL A 441 -16.46 -0.07 21.58
N THR A 442 -15.29 0.31 22.06
CA THR A 442 -15.09 1.44 22.96
C THR A 442 -15.72 2.73 22.40
N ALA A 443 -16.41 3.49 23.24
CA ALA A 443 -17.17 4.67 22.81
C ALA A 443 -16.28 5.89 22.51
N VAL A 444 -15.12 6.00 23.17
CA VAL A 444 -14.20 7.14 23.04
C VAL A 444 -13.16 6.85 21.95
N PRO A 445 -13.13 7.61 20.83
CA PRO A 445 -12.17 7.35 19.75
C PRO A 445 -10.70 7.51 20.18
N ALA A 446 -10.42 8.36 21.16
CA ALA A 446 -9.08 8.57 21.69
C ALA A 446 -8.53 7.33 22.41
N GLU A 447 -9.38 6.57 23.09
CA GLU A 447 -9.01 5.31 23.76
C GLU A 447 -8.67 4.23 22.73
N ILE A 448 -9.45 4.12 21.65
CA ILE A 448 -9.13 3.22 20.51
C ILE A 448 -7.78 3.59 19.88
N ALA A 449 -7.53 4.90 19.69
CA ALA A 449 -6.25 5.38 19.16
C ALA A 449 -5.09 5.09 20.11
N ALA A 450 -5.29 5.21 21.43
CA ALA A 450 -4.30 4.84 22.43
C ALA A 450 -4.02 3.32 22.41
N SER A 451 -5.06 2.49 22.32
CA SER A 451 -4.94 1.03 22.17
C SER A 451 -4.14 0.67 20.91
N MET A 452 -4.43 1.29 19.76
CA MET A 452 -3.72 1.02 18.50
C MET A 452 -2.21 1.22 18.60
N VAL A 453 -1.79 2.23 19.36
CA VAL A 453 -0.38 2.59 19.48
C VAL A 453 0.31 1.88 20.67
N SER A 454 -0.48 1.38 21.62
CA SER A 454 0.02 0.56 22.73
C SER A 454 0.47 -0.83 22.27
N LEU A 455 1.62 -1.25 22.80
CA LEU A 455 2.18 -2.60 22.64
C LEU A 455 1.86 -3.51 23.84
N ILE A 456 1.08 -3.04 24.81
CA ILE A 456 0.64 -3.83 25.96
C ILE A 456 -0.87 -4.06 25.83
N SER A 457 -1.32 -5.32 25.92
CA SER A 457 -2.73 -5.69 25.79
C SER A 457 -3.57 -5.20 26.96
N THR A 458 -4.62 -4.40 26.72
CA THR A 458 -5.59 -3.98 27.75
C THR A 458 -6.38 -5.16 28.31
N ASP A 459 -6.76 -6.11 27.47
CA ASP A 459 -7.35 -7.36 27.94
C ASP A 459 -6.29 -8.29 28.56
N GLY A 460 -6.69 -9.02 29.60
CA GLY A 460 -5.87 -10.02 30.29
C GLY A 460 -4.81 -9.43 31.22
N LEU A 461 -3.69 -10.15 31.36
CA LEU A 461 -2.61 -9.83 32.30
C LEU A 461 -1.58 -8.82 31.74
N GLY A 462 -1.85 -8.13 30.63
CA GLY A 462 -0.96 -7.11 30.07
C GLY A 462 0.26 -7.68 29.35
N GLN A 463 0.01 -8.52 28.34
CA GLN A 463 1.04 -9.14 27.51
C GLN A 463 1.56 -8.20 26.43
N LEU A 464 2.82 -8.42 26.01
CA LEU A 464 3.39 -7.72 24.87
C LEU A 464 2.69 -8.14 23.57
N SER A 465 1.85 -7.26 23.04
CA SER A 465 1.07 -7.49 21.83
C SER A 465 0.90 -6.20 21.02
N GLY A 466 1.34 -6.23 19.76
CA GLY A 466 0.96 -5.23 18.77
C GLY A 466 -0.54 -5.20 18.53
N ALA A 467 -1.04 -4.06 18.05
CA ALA A 467 -2.47 -3.91 17.72
C ALA A 467 -2.83 -4.68 16.45
N ASP A 468 -4.05 -5.20 16.42
CA ASP A 468 -4.57 -5.90 15.26
C ASP A 468 -4.90 -4.89 14.14
N PRO A 469 -4.73 -5.26 12.86
CA PRO A 469 -5.11 -4.39 11.74
C PRO A 469 -6.58 -3.95 11.78
N PHE A 470 -7.46 -4.75 12.38
CA PHE A 470 -8.88 -4.46 12.49
C PHE A 470 -9.18 -3.24 13.39
N THR A 471 -8.34 -2.97 14.39
CA THR A 471 -8.47 -1.79 15.27
C THR A 471 -8.46 -0.48 14.50
N LEU A 472 -7.73 -0.40 13.37
CA LEU A 472 -7.78 0.79 12.49
C LEU A 472 -9.13 0.97 11.80
N VAL A 473 -9.76 -0.13 11.39
CA VAL A 473 -11.11 -0.10 10.81
C VAL A 473 -12.10 0.40 11.86
N LEU A 474 -12.01 -0.11 13.09
CA LEU A 474 -12.84 0.34 14.22
C LEU A 474 -12.62 1.82 14.57
N LEU A 475 -11.37 2.28 14.58
CA LEU A 475 -11.04 3.69 14.80
C LEU A 475 -11.68 4.58 13.74
N ILE A 476 -11.58 4.21 12.45
CA ILE A 476 -12.19 4.97 11.36
C ILE A 476 -13.71 5.01 11.51
N LEU A 477 -14.35 3.88 11.82
CA LEU A 477 -15.79 3.84 12.06
C LEU A 477 -16.18 4.73 13.25
N SER A 478 -15.46 4.64 14.36
CA SER A 478 -15.70 5.44 15.58
C SER A 478 -15.55 6.94 15.33
N VAL A 479 -14.49 7.37 14.63
CA VAL A 479 -14.29 8.79 14.28
C VAL A 479 -15.39 9.29 13.35
N LEU A 480 -15.77 8.51 12.33
CA LEU A 480 -16.84 8.89 11.39
C LEU A 480 -18.23 8.90 12.03
N SER A 481 -18.48 8.05 13.02
CA SER A 481 -19.76 7.97 13.74
C SER A 481 -19.80 8.80 15.02
N GLY A 482 -18.75 9.56 15.35
CA GLY A 482 -18.69 10.35 16.58
C GLY A 482 -18.71 9.52 17.87
N GLY A 483 -18.09 8.34 17.88
CA GLY A 483 -18.03 7.42 19.03
C GLY A 483 -19.04 6.27 19.00
N HIS A 484 -20.01 6.28 18.09
CA HIS A 484 -21.06 5.24 18.00
C HIS A 484 -20.69 4.01 17.14
N ALA A 485 -19.44 3.54 17.21
CA ALA A 485 -18.97 2.45 16.35
C ALA A 485 -19.74 1.14 16.58
N SER A 486 -20.08 0.82 17.84
CA SER A 486 -20.91 -0.33 18.22
C SER A 486 -22.25 -0.37 17.48
N THR A 487 -22.94 0.77 17.41
CA THR A 487 -24.22 0.89 16.71
C THR A 487 -24.05 0.75 15.20
N VAL A 488 -22.93 1.23 14.64
CA VAL A 488 -22.60 1.00 13.23
C VAL A 488 -22.44 -0.50 12.93
N LEU A 489 -21.85 -1.29 13.83
CA LEU A 489 -21.73 -2.74 13.64
C LEU A 489 -23.08 -3.47 13.74
N VAL A 490 -23.99 -2.99 14.59
CA VAL A 490 -25.39 -3.47 14.60
C VAL A 490 -26.04 -3.22 13.24
N TRP A 491 -25.98 -2.00 12.73
CA TRP A 491 -26.55 -1.68 11.41
C TRP A 491 -25.84 -2.36 10.24
N LEU A 492 -24.53 -2.60 10.34
CA LEU A 492 -23.80 -3.40 9.36
C LEU A 492 -24.35 -4.84 9.31
N THR A 493 -24.66 -5.42 10.47
CA THR A 493 -25.28 -6.75 10.58
C THR A 493 -26.69 -6.74 9.99
N VAL A 494 -27.51 -5.75 10.35
CA VAL A 494 -28.88 -5.57 9.84
C VAL A 494 -28.90 -5.29 8.33
N LEU A 495 -27.90 -4.59 7.77
CA LEU A 495 -27.86 -4.24 6.35
C LEU A 495 -26.94 -5.15 5.52
N ALA A 496 -26.40 -6.23 6.09
CA ALA A 496 -25.44 -7.11 5.43
C ALA A 496 -25.98 -7.70 4.11
N LEU A 497 -27.23 -8.17 4.09
CA LEU A 497 -27.87 -8.74 2.90
C LEU A 497 -27.98 -7.75 1.73
N PRO A 498 -28.61 -6.55 1.88
CA PRO A 498 -28.70 -5.60 0.79
C PRO A 498 -27.32 -5.05 0.38
N LEU A 499 -26.39 -4.87 1.33
CA LEU A 499 -25.03 -4.43 1.01
C LEU A 499 -24.25 -5.47 0.19
N ALA A 500 -24.31 -6.75 0.58
CA ALA A 500 -23.71 -7.85 -0.19
C ALA A 500 -24.30 -7.90 -1.61
N ALA A 501 -25.63 -7.83 -1.74
CA ALA A 501 -26.29 -7.83 -3.04
C ALA A 501 -25.84 -6.64 -3.91
N LEU A 502 -25.72 -5.44 -3.32
CA LEU A 502 -25.26 -4.25 -4.04
C LEU A 502 -23.84 -4.40 -4.58
N THR A 503 -22.90 -4.88 -3.77
CA THR A 503 -21.51 -5.04 -4.19
C THR A 503 -21.34 -6.12 -5.26
N ALA A 504 -22.06 -7.25 -5.13
CA ALA A 504 -22.09 -8.29 -6.15
C ALA A 504 -22.75 -7.81 -7.46
N TRP A 505 -23.82 -7.02 -7.37
CA TRP A 505 -24.45 -6.41 -8.54
C TRP A 505 -23.47 -5.50 -9.29
N LEU A 506 -22.67 -4.69 -8.57
CA LEU A 506 -21.63 -3.86 -9.17
C LEU A 506 -20.51 -4.68 -9.83
N ALA A 507 -20.03 -5.72 -9.14
CA ALA A 507 -18.96 -6.58 -9.65
C ALA A 507 -19.38 -7.42 -10.86
N SER A 508 -20.64 -7.86 -10.92
CA SER A 508 -21.18 -8.64 -12.04
C SER A 508 -21.13 -7.91 -13.39
N ARG A 509 -21.03 -6.57 -13.39
CA ARG A 509 -20.84 -5.75 -14.59
C ARG A 509 -19.52 -6.04 -15.33
N LEU A 510 -18.53 -6.64 -14.65
CA LEU A 510 -17.30 -7.11 -15.30
C LEU A 510 -17.56 -8.22 -16.33
N VAL A 511 -18.67 -8.92 -16.19
CA VAL A 511 -18.91 -10.19 -16.87
C VAL A 511 -20.14 -10.14 -17.77
N THR A 512 -21.22 -9.48 -17.35
CA THR A 512 -22.47 -9.39 -18.12
C THR A 512 -23.03 -7.96 -18.21
N ALA A 513 -23.63 -7.66 -19.35
CA ALA A 513 -24.38 -6.43 -19.58
C ALA A 513 -25.86 -6.54 -19.15
N ARG A 514 -26.40 -7.76 -19.05
CA ARG A 514 -27.84 -8.01 -18.84
C ARG A 514 -28.24 -7.79 -17.38
N ALA A 515 -29.15 -6.84 -17.13
CA ALA A 515 -29.55 -6.49 -15.77
C ALA A 515 -30.21 -7.63 -14.99
N THR A 516 -31.02 -8.47 -15.65
CA THR A 516 -31.66 -9.63 -15.01
C THR A 516 -30.65 -10.62 -14.46
N VAL A 517 -29.58 -10.90 -15.23
CA VAL A 517 -28.49 -11.79 -14.78
C VAL A 517 -27.72 -11.15 -13.62
N ARG A 518 -27.53 -9.82 -13.61
CA ARG A 518 -26.92 -9.10 -12.48
C ARG A 518 -27.77 -9.17 -11.20
N VAL A 519 -29.10 -9.10 -11.32
CA VAL A 519 -30.02 -9.27 -10.18
C VAL A 519 -29.92 -10.69 -9.61
N VAL A 520 -29.93 -11.72 -10.47
CA VAL A 520 -29.74 -13.12 -10.03
C VAL A 520 -28.38 -13.30 -9.35
N ALA A 521 -27.30 -12.72 -9.90
CA ALA A 521 -25.97 -12.78 -9.30
C ALA A 521 -25.93 -12.14 -7.91
N ALA A 522 -26.58 -10.99 -7.74
CA ALA A 522 -26.67 -10.28 -6.46
C ALA A 522 -27.47 -11.06 -5.42
N LEU A 523 -28.59 -11.67 -5.82
CA LEU A 523 -29.40 -12.52 -4.95
C LEU A 523 -28.67 -13.81 -4.55
N LEU A 524 -27.97 -14.46 -5.48
CA LEU A 524 -27.14 -15.64 -5.20
C LEU A 524 -26.03 -15.31 -4.19
N TRP A 525 -25.41 -14.14 -4.32
CA TRP A 525 -24.37 -13.69 -3.40
C TRP A 525 -24.92 -13.41 -2.00
N ALA A 526 -26.05 -12.70 -1.90
CA ALA A 526 -26.71 -12.47 -0.61
C ALA A 526 -27.21 -13.77 0.03
N GLY A 527 -27.54 -14.78 -0.77
CA GLY A 527 -27.97 -16.10 -0.32
C GLY A 527 -26.85 -17.11 -0.09
N VAL A 528 -25.58 -16.72 0.04
CA VAL A 528 -24.50 -17.67 0.33
C VAL A 528 -24.60 -18.15 1.79
N PRO A 529 -24.67 -19.47 2.08
CA PRO A 529 -24.82 -19.97 3.45
C PRO A 529 -23.73 -19.50 4.42
N SER A 530 -22.48 -19.34 3.95
CA SER A 530 -21.38 -18.80 4.76
C SER A 530 -21.66 -17.40 5.33
N LEU A 531 -22.40 -16.53 4.62
CA LEU A 531 -22.79 -15.22 5.13
C LEU A 531 -23.80 -15.37 6.27
N HIS A 532 -24.80 -16.23 6.07
CA HIS A 532 -25.85 -16.52 7.06
C HIS A 532 -25.29 -17.09 8.37
N ILE A 533 -24.30 -18.00 8.27
CA ILE A 533 -23.60 -18.56 9.42
C ILE A 533 -22.81 -17.46 10.15
N ALA A 534 -22.05 -16.63 9.43
CA ALA A 534 -21.28 -15.54 10.02
C ALA A 534 -22.18 -14.52 10.75
N LEU A 535 -23.35 -14.21 10.19
CA LEU A 535 -24.36 -13.37 10.83
C LEU A 535 -24.92 -14.01 12.12
N GLY A 536 -25.18 -15.32 12.12
CA GLY A 536 -25.68 -16.03 13.29
C GLY A 536 -24.66 -16.16 14.43
N GLU A 537 -23.38 -16.35 14.10
CA GLU A 537 -22.28 -16.44 15.07
C GLU A 537 -21.75 -15.08 15.55
N GLY A 538 -22.18 -13.97 14.93
CA GLY A 538 -21.70 -12.63 15.28
C GLY A 538 -20.29 -12.31 14.75
N ARG A 539 -19.82 -13.02 13.73
CA ARG A 539 -18.49 -12.82 13.13
C ARG A 539 -18.49 -11.62 12.18
N VAL A 540 -18.54 -10.42 12.74
CA VAL A 540 -18.65 -9.16 11.99
C VAL A 540 -17.50 -8.99 10.99
N GLY A 541 -16.30 -9.48 11.30
CA GLY A 541 -15.16 -9.46 10.39
C GLY A 541 -15.41 -10.26 9.09
N VAL A 542 -15.97 -11.46 9.21
CA VAL A 542 -16.33 -12.32 8.07
C VAL A 542 -17.46 -11.69 7.24
N VAL A 543 -18.46 -11.09 7.89
CA VAL A 543 -19.56 -10.37 7.23
C VAL A 543 -19.02 -9.21 6.41
N LEU A 544 -18.14 -8.38 7.00
CA LEU A 544 -17.52 -7.25 6.33
C LEU A 544 -16.66 -7.70 5.13
N ALA A 545 -15.87 -8.76 5.30
CA ALA A 545 -15.09 -9.36 4.21
C ALA A 545 -15.99 -9.84 3.06
N HIS A 546 -17.09 -10.53 3.36
CA HIS A 546 -18.06 -11.00 2.37
C HIS A 546 -18.72 -9.84 1.60
N VAL A 547 -19.13 -8.77 2.30
CA VAL A 547 -19.74 -7.60 1.66
C VAL A 547 -18.75 -6.89 0.73
N LEU A 548 -17.49 -6.72 1.13
CA LEU A 548 -16.51 -5.93 0.38
C LEU A 548 -15.76 -6.71 -0.71
N LEU A 549 -15.71 -8.04 -0.62
CA LEU A 549 -14.97 -8.89 -1.59
C LEU A 549 -15.32 -8.60 -3.06
N PRO A 550 -16.60 -8.45 -3.47
CA PRO A 550 -16.94 -8.11 -4.85
C PRO A 550 -16.34 -6.77 -5.32
N LEU A 551 -16.24 -5.77 -4.44
CA LEU A 551 -15.65 -4.47 -4.77
C LEU A 551 -14.13 -4.54 -4.92
N VAL A 552 -13.45 -5.36 -4.10
CA VAL A 552 -12.01 -5.62 -4.25
C VAL A 552 -11.74 -6.23 -5.63
N VAL A 553 -12.54 -7.22 -6.06
CA VAL A 553 -12.38 -7.83 -7.38
C VAL A 553 -12.73 -6.85 -8.50
N LEU A 554 -13.78 -6.03 -8.34
CA LEU A 554 -14.16 -5.00 -9.31
C LEU A 554 -13.04 -3.98 -9.54
N THR A 555 -12.52 -3.41 -8.47
CA THR A 555 -11.45 -2.41 -8.51
C THR A 555 -10.12 -3.00 -8.95
N GLY A 556 -9.79 -4.23 -8.51
CA GLY A 556 -8.60 -4.96 -8.96
C GLY A 556 -8.65 -5.31 -10.46
N ALA A 557 -9.81 -5.71 -10.98
CA ALA A 557 -9.98 -5.93 -12.41
C ALA A 557 -9.83 -4.63 -13.22
N ARG A 558 -10.40 -3.51 -12.73
CA ARG A 558 -10.21 -2.17 -13.33
C ARG A 558 -8.74 -1.72 -13.28
N ALA A 559 -8.02 -2.04 -12.20
CA ALA A 559 -6.59 -1.78 -12.08
C ALA A 559 -5.77 -2.48 -13.17
N LEU A 560 -6.16 -3.70 -13.55
CA LEU A 560 -5.58 -4.45 -14.65
C LEU A 560 -6.05 -4.01 -16.05
N GLY A 561 -6.87 -2.96 -16.15
CA GLY A 561 -7.36 -2.40 -17.41
C GLY A 561 -8.64 -3.06 -17.94
N ALA A 562 -9.33 -3.90 -17.14
CA ALA A 562 -10.62 -4.46 -17.53
C ALA A 562 -11.75 -3.43 -17.33
N ARG A 563 -12.52 -3.14 -18.40
CA ARG A 563 -13.76 -2.34 -18.29
C ARG A 563 -15.00 -3.24 -18.16
N PRO A 564 -16.09 -2.74 -17.56
CA PRO A 564 -17.36 -3.44 -17.54
C PRO A 564 -17.85 -3.72 -18.95
N VAL A 565 -18.60 -4.82 -19.12
CA VAL A 565 -19.17 -5.19 -20.42
C VAL A 565 -20.36 -4.27 -20.70
N TYR A 566 -20.21 -3.36 -21.66
CA TYR A 566 -21.28 -2.51 -22.16
C TYR A 566 -21.57 -2.85 -23.63
N GLU A 567 -22.84 -2.79 -24.00
CA GLU A 567 -23.29 -2.92 -25.39
C GLU A 567 -23.34 -1.51 -25.99
N SER A 568 -22.39 -1.17 -26.87
CA SER A 568 -22.38 0.13 -27.56
C SER A 568 -23.45 0.13 -28.66
N PRO A 569 -24.39 1.08 -28.66
CA PRO A 569 -25.43 1.14 -29.69
C PRO A 569 -24.86 1.42 -31.10
N SER A 570 -23.70 2.07 -31.18
CA SER A 570 -23.09 2.52 -32.44
C SER A 570 -22.27 1.42 -33.14
N ARG A 571 -21.87 0.35 -32.44
CA ARG A 571 -21.05 -0.76 -33.00
C ARG A 571 -21.37 -2.10 -32.32
N PRO A 572 -22.43 -2.80 -32.76
CA PRO A 572 -22.73 -4.15 -32.25
C PRO A 572 -21.58 -5.12 -32.60
N GLY A 573 -20.96 -5.71 -31.57
CA GLY A 573 -19.92 -6.76 -31.74
C GLY A 573 -18.52 -6.41 -31.23
N GLN A 574 -18.19 -5.14 -30.98
CA GLN A 574 -16.89 -4.72 -30.41
C GLN A 574 -17.01 -4.49 -28.90
N THR A 575 -16.94 -5.57 -28.11
CA THR A 575 -17.34 -5.54 -26.69
C THR A 575 -16.22 -5.27 -25.68
N ARG A 576 -14.95 -5.18 -26.10
CA ARG A 576 -13.82 -5.04 -25.15
C ARG A 576 -12.65 -4.26 -25.73
N SER A 577 -12.42 -3.06 -25.20
CA SER A 577 -11.11 -2.39 -25.26
C SER A 577 -10.44 -2.55 -23.89
N PHE A 578 -9.24 -3.13 -23.86
CA PHE A 578 -8.40 -3.15 -22.66
C PHE A 578 -7.53 -1.89 -22.70
N TYR A 579 -7.61 -1.07 -21.66
CA TYR A 579 -6.74 0.10 -21.50
C TYR A 579 -5.48 -0.27 -20.72
N ALA A 580 -4.55 0.68 -20.63
CA ALA A 580 -3.40 0.57 -19.73
C ALA A 580 -3.83 0.36 -18.27
N ALA A 581 -3.01 -0.34 -17.50
CA ALA A 581 -3.24 -0.55 -16.08
C ALA A 581 -3.32 0.79 -15.32
N SER A 582 -4.23 0.88 -14.35
CA SER A 582 -4.50 2.12 -13.60
C SER A 582 -4.08 1.97 -12.14
N TRP A 583 -3.11 2.79 -11.73
CA TRP A 583 -2.66 2.86 -10.34
C TRP A 583 -3.74 3.38 -9.37
N GLU A 584 -4.65 4.23 -9.84
CA GLU A 584 -5.75 4.77 -9.03
C GLU A 584 -6.68 3.64 -8.56
N HIS A 585 -7.09 2.78 -9.49
CA HIS A 585 -7.90 1.60 -9.19
C HIS A 585 -7.12 0.55 -8.40
N ALA A 586 -5.81 0.44 -8.64
CA ALA A 586 -4.95 -0.45 -7.86
C ALA A 586 -4.87 -0.02 -6.40
N ALA A 587 -4.75 1.28 -6.13
CA ALA A 587 -4.74 1.83 -4.78
C ALA A 587 -6.11 1.71 -4.10
N ALA A 588 -7.21 1.96 -4.83
CA ALA A 588 -8.55 1.71 -4.31
C ALA A 588 -8.75 0.22 -3.96
N ALA A 589 -8.29 -0.70 -4.82
CA ALA A 589 -8.30 -2.13 -4.55
C ALA A 589 -7.44 -2.50 -3.33
N ALA A 590 -6.25 -1.89 -3.19
CA ALA A 590 -5.36 -2.12 -2.06
C ALA A 590 -5.96 -1.65 -0.73
N LEU A 591 -6.64 -0.49 -0.70
CA LEU A 591 -7.31 0.02 0.50
C LEU A 591 -8.52 -0.86 0.88
N LEU A 592 -9.36 -1.23 -0.09
CA LEU A 592 -10.48 -2.15 0.17
C LEU A 592 -9.97 -3.52 0.61
N LEU A 593 -8.92 -4.04 -0.02
CA LEU A 593 -8.29 -5.29 0.37
C LEU A 593 -7.75 -5.21 1.79
N THR A 594 -7.18 -4.07 2.18
CA THR A 594 -6.67 -3.83 3.54
C THR A 594 -7.78 -3.93 4.57
N VAL A 595 -8.97 -3.36 4.32
CA VAL A 595 -10.13 -3.53 5.20
C VAL A 595 -10.57 -5.00 5.25
N VAL A 596 -10.61 -5.68 4.10
CA VAL A 596 -11.00 -7.10 4.01
C VAL A 596 -10.03 -8.02 4.75
N THR A 597 -8.72 -7.84 4.60
CA THR A 597 -7.71 -8.64 5.29
C THR A 597 -7.55 -8.26 6.75
N ALA A 598 -7.87 -7.02 7.13
CA ALA A 598 -7.93 -6.64 8.54
C ALA A 598 -9.10 -7.35 9.24
N ALA A 599 -10.25 -7.43 8.57
CA ALA A 599 -11.44 -8.10 9.06
C ALA A 599 -11.37 -9.64 9.00
N ALA A 600 -10.63 -10.18 8.03
CA ALA A 600 -10.41 -11.62 7.84
C ALA A 600 -8.94 -11.89 7.47
N PRO A 601 -8.03 -11.97 8.48
CA PRO A 601 -6.59 -12.13 8.29
C PRO A 601 -6.16 -13.33 7.41
N VAL A 602 -6.92 -14.43 7.43
CA VAL A 602 -6.70 -15.61 6.57
C VAL A 602 -6.66 -15.27 5.07
N LEU A 603 -7.38 -14.23 4.63
CA LEU A 603 -7.39 -13.79 3.25
C LEU A 603 -6.08 -13.13 2.82
N LEU A 604 -5.24 -12.68 3.76
CA LEU A 604 -3.93 -12.09 3.44
C LEU A 604 -3.01 -13.11 2.77
N VAL A 605 -3.00 -14.36 3.27
CA VAL A 605 -2.21 -15.46 2.67
C VAL A 605 -2.64 -15.70 1.23
N LEU A 606 -3.94 -15.86 0.99
CA LEU A 606 -4.49 -16.10 -0.35
C LEU A 606 -4.17 -14.94 -1.31
N THR A 607 -4.35 -13.70 -0.85
CA THR A 607 -4.18 -12.51 -1.69
C THR A 607 -2.72 -12.24 -2.04
N VAL A 608 -1.78 -12.50 -1.13
CA VAL A 608 -0.34 -12.46 -1.42
C VAL A 608 0.01 -13.48 -2.51
N VAL A 609 -0.45 -14.73 -2.39
CA VAL A 609 -0.20 -15.77 -3.42
C VAL A 609 -0.79 -15.36 -4.77
N VAL A 610 -2.05 -14.93 -4.81
CA VAL A 610 -2.72 -14.52 -6.06
C VAL A 610 -2.04 -13.30 -6.70
N CYS A 611 -1.64 -12.31 -5.91
CA CYS A 611 -0.98 -11.11 -6.42
C CYS A 611 0.43 -11.39 -6.95
N VAL A 612 1.23 -12.19 -6.23
CA VAL A 612 2.59 -12.57 -6.66
C VAL A 612 2.53 -13.40 -7.95
N VAL A 613 1.71 -14.45 -7.98
CA VAL A 613 1.56 -15.28 -9.19
C VAL A 613 0.99 -14.45 -10.34
N GLY A 614 -0.03 -13.64 -10.09
CA GLY A 614 -0.60 -12.73 -11.08
C GLY A 614 0.41 -11.73 -11.63
N ALA A 615 1.24 -11.14 -10.78
CA ALA A 615 2.28 -10.20 -11.19
C ALA A 615 3.34 -10.86 -12.09
N LEU A 616 3.74 -12.10 -11.75
CA LEU A 616 4.70 -12.87 -12.53
C LEU A 616 4.13 -13.29 -13.89
N VAL A 617 2.87 -13.75 -13.92
CA VAL A 617 2.19 -14.22 -15.15
C VAL A 617 1.86 -13.05 -16.10
N LEU A 618 1.35 -11.93 -15.57
CA LEU A 618 0.92 -10.77 -16.38
C LEU A 618 2.05 -9.79 -16.74
N ARG A 619 3.27 -10.02 -16.23
CA ARG A 619 4.49 -9.25 -16.49
C ARG A 619 4.26 -7.74 -16.38
N GLY A 620 4.47 -6.96 -17.45
CA GLY A 620 4.37 -5.50 -17.44
C GLY A 620 3.02 -4.96 -16.95
N ARG A 621 1.91 -5.67 -17.24
CA ARG A 621 0.57 -5.30 -16.74
C ARG A 621 0.33 -5.70 -15.30
N GLY A 622 1.03 -6.74 -14.84
CA GLY A 622 0.94 -7.25 -13.47
C GLY A 622 1.66 -6.38 -12.42
N ARG A 623 2.37 -5.33 -12.82
CA ARG A 623 3.12 -4.46 -11.89
C ARG A 623 2.23 -3.84 -10.80
N VAL A 624 1.01 -3.46 -11.15
CA VAL A 624 0.04 -2.89 -10.19
C VAL A 624 -0.38 -3.88 -9.10
N LEU A 625 -0.26 -5.19 -9.34
CA LEU A 625 -0.62 -6.22 -8.34
C LEU A 625 0.34 -6.25 -7.15
N TRP A 626 1.58 -5.76 -7.31
CA TRP A 626 2.50 -5.62 -6.18
C TRP A 626 2.02 -4.60 -5.14
N LEU A 627 1.19 -3.63 -5.55
CA LEU A 627 0.64 -2.63 -4.63
C LEU A 627 -0.47 -3.20 -3.75
N LEU A 628 -1.21 -4.21 -4.21
CA LEU A 628 -2.43 -4.69 -3.55
C LEU A 628 -2.18 -5.20 -2.11
N PRO A 629 -1.29 -6.17 -1.85
CA PRO A 629 -1.11 -6.70 -0.49
C PRO A 629 -0.26 -5.80 0.41
N LEU A 630 0.39 -4.77 -0.16
CA LEU A 630 1.45 -4.02 0.52
C LEU A 630 0.94 -3.20 1.74
N PRO A 631 -0.20 -2.49 1.69
CA PRO A 631 -0.70 -1.77 2.87
C PRO A 631 -1.22 -2.73 3.95
N SER A 632 -1.81 -3.87 3.55
CA SER A 632 -2.27 -4.91 4.46
C SER A 632 -1.12 -5.54 5.23
N LEU A 633 -0.02 -5.87 4.54
CA LEU A 633 1.21 -6.38 5.16
C LEU A 633 1.85 -5.37 6.11
N ALA A 634 1.81 -4.07 5.75
CA ALA A 634 2.35 -3.02 6.60
C ALA A 634 1.56 -2.85 7.91
N LEU A 635 0.23 -2.97 7.86
CA LEU A 635 -0.62 -2.91 9.05
C LEU A 635 -0.52 -4.17 9.92
N ALA A 636 -0.27 -5.34 9.32
CA ALA A 636 -0.03 -6.57 10.08
C ALA A 636 1.38 -6.61 10.72
N ALA A 637 2.30 -5.72 10.32
CA ALA A 637 3.69 -5.76 10.77
C ALA A 637 3.88 -5.59 12.29
N PRO A 638 3.19 -4.68 13.02
CA PRO A 638 3.29 -4.59 14.48
C PRO A 638 2.84 -5.88 15.17
N MET A 639 1.69 -6.44 14.76
CA MET A 639 1.12 -7.69 15.29
C MET A 639 2.05 -8.88 15.07
N LEU A 640 2.53 -9.08 13.84
CA LEU A 640 3.46 -10.16 13.52
C LEU A 640 4.84 -9.94 14.16
N GLY A 641 5.26 -8.68 14.28
CA GLY A 641 6.50 -8.30 14.97
C GLY A 641 6.45 -8.67 16.45
N SER A 642 5.35 -8.38 17.15
CA SER A 642 5.18 -8.81 18.54
C SER A 642 5.15 -10.33 18.69
N ALA A 643 4.50 -11.06 17.77
CA ALA A 643 4.50 -12.53 17.80
C ALA A 643 5.93 -13.10 17.67
N VAL A 644 6.75 -12.52 16.80
CA VAL A 644 8.16 -12.92 16.64
C VAL A 644 8.99 -12.57 17.90
N LEU A 645 8.73 -11.43 18.53
CA LEU A 645 9.43 -11.00 19.74
C LEU A 645 9.08 -11.86 20.96
N THR A 646 7.83 -12.33 21.07
CA THR A 646 7.37 -13.23 22.14
C THR A 646 7.66 -14.70 21.85
N GLY A 647 8.19 -15.04 20.68
CA GLY A 647 8.51 -16.42 20.29
C GLY A 647 7.31 -17.25 19.86
N GLN A 648 6.14 -16.63 19.66
CA GLN A 648 4.90 -17.29 19.27
C GLN A 648 4.86 -17.63 17.78
N ASN A 649 3.97 -18.55 17.42
CA ASN A 649 3.74 -18.95 16.03
C ASN A 649 3.03 -17.85 15.24
N ALA A 650 3.82 -17.03 14.52
CA ALA A 650 3.30 -15.91 13.71
C ALA A 650 2.24 -16.32 12.66
N ILE A 651 2.27 -17.58 12.19
CA ILE A 651 1.22 -18.10 11.29
C ILE A 651 -0.09 -18.31 12.04
N ALA A 652 -0.06 -18.83 13.28
CA ALA A 652 -1.26 -18.98 14.09
C ALA A 652 -1.89 -17.61 14.38
N VAL A 653 -1.07 -16.62 14.77
CA VAL A 653 -1.49 -15.23 14.97
C VAL A 653 -2.11 -14.62 13.70
N LEU A 654 -1.54 -14.90 12.52
CA LEU A 654 -2.10 -14.45 11.24
C LEU A 654 -3.44 -15.12 10.89
N LEU A 655 -3.70 -16.31 11.42
CA LEU A 655 -4.92 -17.06 11.17
C LEU A 655 -6.00 -16.81 12.24
N SER A 656 -5.65 -16.16 13.35
CA SER A 656 -6.58 -15.77 14.41
C SER A 656 -7.67 -14.83 13.90
N ASP A 657 -8.88 -15.03 14.39
CA ASP A 657 -9.99 -14.11 14.16
C ASP A 657 -9.72 -12.82 14.95
N PRO A 658 -9.86 -11.62 14.35
CA PRO A 658 -9.75 -10.35 15.07
C PRO A 658 -10.93 -10.10 16.01
N THR A 659 -11.98 -10.92 15.95
CA THR A 659 -13.09 -10.93 16.90
C THR A 659 -12.89 -11.99 17.99
N ARG A 660 -13.84 -12.16 18.91
CA ARG A 660 -13.71 -13.19 19.95
C ARG A 660 -13.60 -14.58 19.29
N PRO A 661 -12.54 -15.35 19.57
CA PRO A 661 -12.37 -16.65 18.94
C PRO A 661 -13.46 -17.62 19.43
N LEU A 662 -14.04 -18.39 18.52
CA LEU A 662 -15.05 -19.41 18.82
C LEU A 662 -14.57 -20.78 18.34
N VAL A 663 -14.78 -21.80 19.18
CA VAL A 663 -14.56 -23.19 18.81
C VAL A 663 -15.57 -23.60 17.76
N ALA A 664 -15.10 -23.85 16.54
CA ALA A 664 -15.99 -24.31 15.48
C ALA A 664 -15.24 -25.15 14.43
N ALA A 665 -15.78 -26.32 14.12
CA ALA A 665 -15.23 -27.19 13.09
C ALA A 665 -15.43 -26.61 11.68
N ALA A 666 -14.45 -26.82 10.81
CA ALA A 666 -14.54 -26.46 9.39
C ALA A 666 -15.33 -27.54 8.62
N ALA A 667 -16.19 -27.11 7.69
CA ALA A 667 -16.90 -28.05 6.82
C ALA A 667 -15.93 -28.83 5.91
N PRO A 668 -16.23 -30.09 5.54
CA PRO A 668 -15.52 -30.79 4.47
C PRO A 668 -15.52 -29.99 3.16
N LEU A 669 -14.46 -30.12 2.35
CA LEU A 669 -14.28 -29.31 1.13
C LEU A 669 -15.45 -29.37 0.14
N TRP A 670 -16.15 -30.51 0.07
CA TRP A 670 -17.32 -30.63 -0.81
C TRP A 670 -18.53 -29.82 -0.29
N GLN A 671 -18.70 -29.70 1.03
CA GLN A 671 -19.72 -28.82 1.65
C GLN A 671 -19.32 -27.34 1.49
N GLN A 672 -18.03 -27.03 1.59
CA GLN A 672 -17.51 -25.69 1.31
C GLN A 672 -17.79 -25.24 -0.13
N LEU A 673 -17.65 -26.14 -1.12
CA LEU A 673 -18.00 -25.86 -2.52
C LEU A 673 -19.51 -25.59 -2.73
N LEU A 674 -20.37 -26.09 -1.84
CA LEU A 674 -21.80 -25.78 -1.83
C LEU A 674 -22.13 -24.49 -1.05
N GLY A 675 -21.13 -23.84 -0.45
CA GLY A 675 -21.25 -22.56 0.26
C GLY A 675 -21.33 -22.67 1.78
N HIS A 676 -21.17 -23.86 2.36
CA HIS A 676 -21.23 -24.08 3.82
C HIS A 676 -19.85 -24.00 4.46
N SER A 677 -19.67 -23.11 5.44
CA SER A 677 -18.43 -22.99 6.23
C SER A 677 -18.37 -23.95 7.41
N ARG A 678 -19.52 -24.36 7.94
CA ARG A 678 -19.66 -25.30 9.06
C ARG A 678 -20.13 -26.68 8.58
N PRO A 679 -19.64 -27.77 9.20
CA PRO A 679 -20.09 -29.11 8.85
C PRO A 679 -21.56 -29.28 9.21
N PHE A 680 -22.31 -29.94 8.31
CA PHE A 680 -23.64 -30.44 8.61
C PHE A 680 -23.71 -31.95 8.39
N ASP A 681 -24.60 -32.62 9.12
CA ASP A 681 -24.86 -34.04 8.93
C ASP A 681 -25.72 -34.25 7.65
N PRO A 682 -25.20 -34.91 6.60
CA PRO A 682 -25.94 -35.15 5.36
C PRO A 682 -27.11 -36.12 5.51
N SER A 683 -27.14 -36.95 6.56
CA SER A 683 -28.25 -37.88 6.84
C SER A 683 -29.38 -37.25 7.63
N ALA A 684 -29.17 -36.07 8.23
CA ALA A 684 -30.18 -35.44 9.06
C ALA A 684 -31.42 -34.94 8.29
N GLY A 685 -32.57 -34.99 8.96
CA GLY A 685 -33.81 -34.35 8.53
C GLY A 685 -33.85 -32.85 8.87
N LEU A 686 -34.93 -32.17 8.48
CA LEU A 686 -35.21 -30.79 8.92
C LEU A 686 -36.05 -30.85 10.20
N PHE A 687 -35.63 -30.12 11.23
CA PHE A 687 -36.28 -30.11 12.55
C PHE A 687 -36.87 -28.72 12.85
N GLY A 688 -38.02 -28.68 13.53
CA GLY A 688 -38.67 -27.42 13.94
C GLY A 688 -40.13 -27.65 14.29
N ALA A 689 -40.67 -26.90 15.25
CA ALA A 689 -42.01 -27.09 15.83
C ALA A 689 -43.19 -27.01 14.82
N THR A 690 -42.92 -26.58 13.58
CA THR A 690 -43.91 -26.32 12.53
C THR A 690 -43.71 -27.16 11.26
N MET A 691 -42.70 -28.04 11.21
CA MET A 691 -42.38 -28.79 9.98
C MET A 691 -43.21 -30.08 9.84
N PRO A 692 -43.79 -30.36 8.66
CA PRO A 692 -44.42 -31.65 8.37
C PRO A 692 -43.45 -32.84 8.56
N GLU A 693 -43.94 -33.98 9.03
CA GLU A 693 -43.16 -35.22 9.25
C GLU A 693 -42.31 -35.65 8.03
N PHE A 694 -42.80 -35.35 6.82
CA PHE A 694 -42.07 -35.61 5.58
C PHE A 694 -40.68 -34.97 5.57
N PHE A 695 -40.54 -33.74 6.07
CA PHE A 695 -39.27 -33.01 6.10
C PHE A 695 -38.36 -33.44 7.25
N ALA A 696 -38.90 -34.11 8.27
CA ALA A 696 -38.14 -34.70 9.38
C ALA A 696 -37.45 -36.02 9.02
N SER A 697 -37.71 -36.57 7.82
CA SER A 697 -37.06 -37.80 7.34
C SER A 697 -35.59 -37.61 6.95
N ASP A 698 -34.87 -38.73 6.81
CA ASP A 698 -33.44 -38.73 6.54
C ASP A 698 -33.06 -38.04 5.21
N PHE A 699 -31.87 -37.44 5.16
CA PHE A 699 -31.22 -36.82 4.00
C PHE A 699 -31.84 -35.54 3.45
N TRP A 700 -32.81 -34.93 4.12
CA TRP A 700 -33.31 -33.61 3.69
C TRP A 700 -32.25 -32.52 3.77
N SER A 701 -31.31 -32.63 4.71
CA SER A 701 -30.18 -31.70 4.80
C SER A 701 -29.33 -31.70 3.52
N LEU A 702 -28.96 -32.89 3.02
CA LEU A 702 -28.22 -33.05 1.79
C LEU A 702 -29.01 -32.54 0.58
N ARG A 703 -30.31 -32.87 0.49
CA ARG A 703 -31.17 -32.40 -0.62
C ARG A 703 -31.23 -30.88 -0.67
N LEU A 704 -31.41 -30.24 0.48
CA LEU A 704 -31.45 -28.78 0.57
C LEU A 704 -30.10 -28.17 0.21
N ALA A 705 -28.99 -28.70 0.74
CA ALA A 705 -27.64 -28.23 0.40
C ALA A 705 -27.31 -28.38 -1.09
N LEU A 706 -27.76 -29.46 -1.73
CA LEU A 706 -27.62 -29.64 -3.18
C LEU A 706 -28.47 -28.64 -3.96
N VAL A 707 -29.71 -28.37 -3.56
CA VAL A 707 -30.54 -27.34 -4.21
C VAL A 707 -29.90 -25.95 -4.08
N VAL A 708 -29.28 -25.65 -2.93
CA VAL A 708 -28.62 -24.36 -2.67
C VAL A 708 -27.33 -24.19 -3.48
N GLY A 709 -26.39 -25.13 -3.43
CA GLY A 709 -25.05 -24.94 -3.99
C GLY A 709 -24.80 -25.59 -5.36
N ALA A 710 -25.43 -26.73 -5.65
CA ALA A 710 -25.06 -27.54 -6.82
C ALA A 710 -25.36 -26.87 -8.17
N PRO A 711 -26.51 -26.17 -8.36
CA PRO A 711 -26.76 -25.44 -9.61
C PRO A 711 -25.67 -24.42 -9.93
N LEU A 712 -25.22 -23.66 -8.93
CA LEU A 712 -24.15 -22.68 -9.11
C LEU A 712 -22.83 -23.35 -9.51
N LEU A 713 -22.46 -24.42 -8.80
CA LEU A 713 -21.24 -25.20 -9.09
C LEU A 713 -21.26 -25.79 -10.50
N LEU A 714 -22.36 -26.42 -10.91
CA LEU A 714 -22.49 -27.06 -12.23
C LEU A 714 -22.42 -26.04 -13.37
N VAL A 715 -23.09 -24.90 -13.23
CA VAL A 715 -23.06 -23.82 -14.23
C VAL A 715 -21.66 -23.18 -14.30
N ALA A 716 -20.99 -23.00 -13.16
CA ALA A 716 -19.62 -22.51 -13.11
C ALA A 716 -18.63 -23.47 -13.81
N LEU A 717 -18.71 -24.77 -13.52
CA LEU A 717 -17.89 -25.81 -14.15
C LEU A 717 -18.11 -25.85 -15.66
N LEU A 718 -19.36 -25.79 -16.10
CA LEU A 718 -19.71 -25.72 -17.52
C LEU A 718 -19.14 -24.44 -18.16
N GLY A 719 -19.14 -23.32 -17.43
CA GLY A 719 -18.50 -22.08 -17.83
C GLY A 719 -16.98 -22.16 -18.01
N VAL A 720 -16.30 -22.91 -17.14
CA VAL A 720 -14.85 -23.16 -17.24
C VAL A 720 -14.54 -24.11 -18.40
N VAL A 721 -15.30 -25.18 -18.57
CA VAL A 721 -15.11 -26.16 -19.66
C VAL A 721 -15.37 -25.55 -21.03
N THR A 722 -16.38 -24.68 -21.13
CA THR A 722 -16.70 -23.95 -22.37
C THR A 722 -15.85 -22.68 -22.55
N ALA A 723 -14.89 -22.42 -21.67
CA ALA A 723 -14.04 -21.24 -21.75
C ALA A 723 -13.10 -21.32 -22.96
N THR A 724 -13.17 -20.31 -23.83
CA THR A 724 -12.19 -20.11 -24.91
C THR A 724 -11.03 -19.24 -24.44
N ARG A 725 -9.94 -19.14 -25.22
CA ARG A 725 -8.81 -18.21 -24.97
C ARG A 725 -9.24 -16.74 -24.78
N ARG A 726 -10.43 -16.37 -25.27
CA ARG A 726 -11.06 -15.04 -25.09
C ARG A 726 -11.85 -14.88 -23.76
N SER A 727 -12.06 -15.95 -23.01
CA SER A 727 -12.76 -15.97 -21.72
C SER A 727 -11.77 -16.11 -20.54
N SER A 728 -10.86 -15.14 -20.41
CA SER A 728 -9.85 -15.16 -19.35
C SER A 728 -10.44 -15.19 -17.93
N HIS A 729 -11.61 -14.58 -17.67
CA HIS A 729 -12.17 -14.50 -16.30
C HIS A 729 -12.59 -15.85 -15.71
N ALA A 730 -13.14 -16.77 -16.50
CA ALA A 730 -13.54 -18.08 -15.99
C ALA A 730 -12.32 -18.92 -15.60
N LEU A 731 -11.25 -18.83 -16.40
CA LEU A 731 -9.97 -19.48 -16.09
C LEU A 731 -9.28 -18.85 -14.88
N THR A 732 -9.25 -17.51 -14.78
CA THR A 732 -8.68 -16.85 -13.60
C THR A 732 -9.49 -17.15 -12.34
N ALA A 733 -10.83 -17.17 -12.42
CA ALA A 733 -11.69 -17.56 -11.31
C ALA A 733 -11.45 -19.02 -10.90
N GLY A 734 -11.25 -19.93 -11.86
CA GLY A 734 -10.88 -21.32 -11.58
C GLY A 734 -9.54 -21.48 -10.87
N VAL A 735 -8.51 -20.73 -11.28
CA VAL A 735 -7.19 -20.76 -10.61
C VAL A 735 -7.28 -20.21 -9.18
N VAL A 736 -7.99 -19.09 -8.98
CA VAL A 736 -8.20 -18.51 -7.64
C VAL A 736 -9.05 -19.43 -6.76
N LEU A 737 -10.06 -20.11 -7.32
CA LEU A 737 -10.85 -21.11 -6.62
C LEU A 737 -9.98 -22.28 -6.13
N LEU A 738 -9.08 -22.80 -6.98
CA LEU A 738 -8.15 -23.86 -6.58
C LEU A 738 -7.17 -23.41 -5.49
N ALA A 739 -6.68 -22.16 -5.57
CA ALA A 739 -5.84 -21.59 -4.52
C ALA A 739 -6.62 -21.45 -3.20
N ALA A 740 -7.87 -20.96 -3.24
CA ALA A 740 -8.72 -20.85 -2.06
C ALA A 740 -9.02 -22.23 -1.43
N LEU A 741 -9.28 -23.26 -2.25
CA LEU A 741 -9.45 -24.64 -1.78
C LEU A 741 -8.19 -25.18 -1.10
N GLY A 742 -7.01 -24.95 -1.69
CA GLY A 742 -5.73 -25.36 -1.10
C GLY A 742 -5.45 -24.67 0.23
N VAL A 743 -5.68 -23.35 0.31
CA VAL A 743 -5.51 -22.58 1.55
C VAL A 743 -6.52 -23.03 2.60
N SER A 744 -7.78 -23.29 2.24
CA SER A 744 -8.81 -23.77 3.18
C SER A 744 -8.50 -25.17 3.72
N ALA A 745 -8.01 -26.07 2.86
CA ALA A 745 -7.60 -27.41 3.26
C ALA A 745 -6.41 -27.39 4.25
N ALA A 746 -5.52 -26.40 4.15
CA ALA A 746 -4.44 -26.19 5.10
C ALA A 746 -4.97 -25.52 6.38
N ALA A 747 -5.66 -24.38 6.26
CA ALA A 747 -6.15 -23.58 7.38
C ALA A 747 -7.07 -24.35 8.32
N SER A 748 -7.94 -25.22 7.79
CA SER A 748 -8.83 -26.10 8.59
C SER A 748 -8.11 -27.08 9.52
N ARG A 749 -6.79 -27.25 9.35
CA ARG A 749 -5.93 -28.11 10.20
C ARG A 749 -4.94 -27.32 11.05
N MET A 750 -4.90 -25.99 10.89
CA MET A 750 -3.96 -25.12 11.58
C MET A 750 -4.64 -24.48 12.79
N ALA A 751 -3.91 -24.38 13.90
CA ALA A 751 -4.43 -23.71 15.08
C ALA A 751 -4.38 -22.19 14.88
N ALA A 752 -5.42 -21.52 15.36
CA ALA A 752 -5.58 -20.08 15.29
C ALA A 752 -5.87 -19.46 16.68
N GLY A 753 -6.05 -20.29 17.70
CA GLY A 753 -6.26 -19.84 19.08
C GLY A 753 -6.52 -21.01 20.01
N ASP A 754 -6.83 -20.67 21.26
CA ASP A 754 -7.07 -21.57 22.36
C ASP A 754 -8.18 -20.97 23.23
N ASP A 755 -9.19 -21.77 23.60
CA ASP A 755 -10.25 -21.35 24.53
C ASP A 755 -9.95 -21.75 25.98
N GLY A 756 -8.78 -22.33 26.24
CA GLY A 756 -8.35 -22.85 27.54
C GLY A 756 -8.69 -24.32 27.76
N VAL A 757 -9.53 -24.93 26.91
CA VAL A 757 -9.94 -26.34 26.99
C VAL A 757 -9.51 -27.09 25.73
N GLN A 758 -9.63 -26.47 24.56
CA GLN A 758 -9.32 -27.06 23.25
C GLN A 758 -8.69 -26.03 22.30
N LEU A 759 -7.89 -26.53 21.37
CA LEU A 759 -7.34 -25.73 20.27
C LEU A 759 -8.44 -25.31 19.29
N ILE A 760 -8.44 -24.03 18.93
CA ILE A 760 -9.38 -23.41 17.99
C ILE A 760 -8.75 -23.44 16.59
N PRO A 761 -9.37 -24.12 15.60
CA PRO A 761 -8.89 -24.09 14.22
C PRO A 761 -9.15 -22.73 13.54
N ALA A 762 -8.40 -22.42 12.50
CA ALA A 762 -8.63 -21.21 11.70
C ALA A 762 -10.01 -21.19 11.03
N ASP A 763 -10.68 -20.03 11.05
CA ASP A 763 -12.01 -19.90 10.44
C ASP A 763 -11.91 -19.90 8.90
N VAL A 764 -12.67 -20.81 8.28
CA VAL A 764 -12.70 -20.98 6.81
C VAL A 764 -13.79 -20.16 6.12
N GLY A 765 -14.67 -19.47 6.84
CA GLY A 765 -15.80 -18.71 6.30
C GLY A 765 -15.40 -17.68 5.22
N PRO A 766 -14.36 -16.85 5.44
CA PRO A 766 -13.87 -15.93 4.42
C PRO A 766 -13.39 -16.64 3.14
N LEU A 767 -12.75 -17.81 3.26
CA LEU A 767 -12.28 -18.59 2.12
C LEU A 767 -13.45 -19.18 1.33
N VAL A 768 -14.49 -19.69 2.02
CA VAL A 768 -15.73 -20.17 1.39
C VAL A 768 -16.41 -19.04 0.62
N SER A 769 -16.40 -17.82 1.15
CA SER A 769 -16.90 -16.64 0.44
C SER A 769 -16.12 -16.38 -0.85
N VAL A 770 -14.79 -16.49 -0.84
CA VAL A 770 -13.97 -16.39 -2.06
C VAL A 770 -14.30 -17.51 -3.06
N MET A 771 -14.48 -18.75 -2.60
CA MET A 771 -14.87 -19.87 -3.44
C MET A 771 -16.23 -19.62 -4.12
N ALA A 772 -17.24 -19.23 -3.34
CA ALA A 772 -18.58 -18.92 -3.83
C ALA A 772 -18.54 -17.76 -4.85
N PHE A 773 -17.72 -16.73 -4.62
CA PHE A 773 -17.59 -15.62 -5.56
C PHE A 773 -16.92 -16.03 -6.88
N CYS A 774 -15.90 -16.89 -6.81
CA CYS A 774 -15.26 -17.44 -8.01
C CYS A 774 -16.26 -18.26 -8.85
N LEU A 775 -17.07 -19.09 -8.18
CA LEU A 775 -18.16 -19.84 -8.83
C LEU A 775 -19.22 -18.90 -9.44
N LEU A 776 -19.61 -17.85 -8.71
CA LEU A 776 -20.54 -16.82 -9.19
C LEU A 776 -20.06 -16.17 -10.49
N ILE A 777 -18.82 -15.68 -10.51
CA ILE A 777 -18.24 -15.00 -11.68
C ILE A 777 -18.12 -15.95 -12.88
N ALA A 778 -17.72 -17.19 -12.65
CA ALA A 778 -17.66 -18.21 -13.70
C ALA A 778 -19.05 -18.56 -14.24
N ALA A 779 -20.04 -18.74 -13.35
CA ALA A 779 -21.41 -19.10 -13.71
C ALA A 779 -22.10 -17.98 -14.50
N VAL A 780 -22.06 -16.74 -14.00
CA VAL A 780 -22.69 -15.57 -14.64
C VAL A 780 -22.11 -15.32 -16.03
N GLY A 781 -20.80 -15.50 -16.21
CA GLY A 781 -20.16 -15.35 -17.53
C GLY A 781 -20.48 -16.45 -18.53
N SER A 782 -20.98 -17.59 -18.05
CA SER A 782 -21.38 -18.72 -18.90
C SER A 782 -22.82 -18.60 -19.40
N LEU A 783 -23.73 -18.02 -18.62
CA LEU A 783 -25.16 -17.94 -18.96
C LEU A 783 -25.43 -17.28 -20.31
N ASP A 784 -24.69 -16.22 -20.63
CA ASP A 784 -24.82 -15.51 -21.91
C ASP A 784 -24.15 -16.24 -23.09
N ARG A 785 -23.39 -17.29 -22.82
CA ARG A 785 -22.59 -18.03 -23.80
C ARG A 785 -23.10 -19.42 -24.09
N LEU A 786 -23.78 -20.07 -23.15
CA LEU A 786 -24.29 -21.43 -23.30
C LEU A 786 -25.04 -21.65 -24.63
N PRO A 787 -25.95 -20.76 -25.06
CA PRO A 787 -26.62 -20.88 -26.36
C PRO A 787 -25.69 -20.87 -27.57
N ARG A 788 -24.54 -20.20 -27.46
CA ARG A 788 -23.54 -20.09 -28.55
C ARG A 788 -22.52 -21.22 -28.52
N ALA A 789 -22.10 -21.63 -27.33
CA ALA A 789 -21.08 -22.67 -27.14
C ALA A 789 -21.65 -24.08 -27.41
N LEU A 790 -22.92 -24.31 -27.10
CA LEU A 790 -23.62 -25.58 -27.29
C LEU A 790 -24.90 -25.32 -28.09
N PRO A 791 -24.85 -25.09 -29.42
CA PRO A 791 -26.02 -24.65 -30.19
C PRO A 791 -27.22 -25.62 -30.15
N GLN A 792 -26.97 -26.93 -29.95
CA GLN A 792 -28.02 -27.96 -29.90
C GLN A 792 -28.78 -28.00 -28.56
N MET A 793 -28.11 -27.74 -27.44
CA MET A 793 -28.68 -27.88 -26.08
C MET A 793 -28.74 -26.55 -25.31
N GLY A 794 -27.96 -25.55 -25.73
CA GLY A 794 -27.85 -24.25 -25.10
C GLY A 794 -29.17 -23.46 -24.97
N PRO A 795 -30.10 -23.46 -25.96
CA PRO A 795 -31.37 -22.73 -25.80
C PRO A 795 -32.29 -23.34 -24.73
N THR A 796 -32.14 -24.63 -24.39
CA THR A 796 -32.88 -25.29 -23.29
C THR A 796 -32.11 -25.28 -21.99
N LEU A 797 -30.79 -25.47 -22.02
CA LEU A 797 -29.94 -25.47 -20.83
C LEU A 797 -29.87 -24.11 -20.14
N ALA A 798 -29.83 -23.00 -20.88
CA ALA A 798 -29.76 -21.66 -20.31
C ALA A 798 -30.99 -21.30 -19.43
N PRO A 799 -32.25 -21.47 -19.88
CA PRO A 799 -33.41 -21.20 -19.03
C PRO A 799 -33.51 -22.19 -17.85
N VAL A 800 -33.19 -23.48 -18.06
CA VAL A 800 -33.17 -24.46 -16.96
C VAL A 800 -32.15 -24.06 -15.88
N ALA A 801 -30.92 -23.72 -16.28
CA ALA A 801 -29.90 -23.22 -15.37
C ALA A 801 -30.37 -21.97 -14.62
N ALA A 802 -30.99 -21.01 -15.30
CA ALA A 802 -31.53 -19.82 -14.66
C ALA A 802 -32.63 -20.15 -13.64
N THR A 803 -33.56 -21.07 -13.97
CA THR A 803 -34.61 -21.49 -13.02
C THR A 803 -34.05 -22.20 -11.79
N LEU A 804 -33.07 -23.08 -11.97
CA LEU A 804 -32.42 -23.77 -10.85
C LEU A 804 -31.67 -22.79 -9.95
N LEU A 805 -30.99 -21.79 -10.52
CA LEU A 805 -30.32 -20.74 -9.74
C LEU A 805 -31.31 -19.87 -8.94
N VAL A 806 -32.47 -19.55 -9.52
CA VAL A 806 -33.54 -18.85 -8.77
C VAL A 806 -34.08 -19.71 -7.64
N LEU A 807 -34.25 -21.02 -7.88
CA LEU A 807 -34.66 -21.96 -6.82
C LEU A 807 -33.61 -22.06 -5.71
N SER A 808 -32.31 -22.05 -6.04
CA SER A 808 -31.21 -21.98 -5.07
C SER A 808 -31.32 -20.75 -4.16
N VAL A 809 -31.62 -19.57 -4.73
CA VAL A 809 -31.81 -18.34 -3.96
C VAL A 809 -32.97 -18.48 -2.97
N ILE A 810 -34.12 -18.96 -3.45
CA ILE A 810 -35.32 -19.13 -2.62
C ILE A 810 -35.06 -20.14 -1.51
N ALA A 811 -34.43 -21.27 -1.83
CA ALA A 811 -34.09 -22.31 -0.86
C ALA A 811 -33.15 -21.80 0.23
N SER A 812 -32.10 -21.07 -0.14
CA SER A 812 -31.10 -20.57 0.81
C SER A 812 -31.62 -19.44 1.71
N LEU A 813 -32.23 -18.41 1.11
CA LEU A 813 -32.81 -17.30 1.88
C LEU A 813 -33.99 -17.79 2.73
N GLY A 814 -34.80 -18.70 2.19
CA GLY A 814 -35.93 -19.30 2.90
C GLY A 814 -35.49 -20.12 4.10
N SER A 815 -34.49 -20.99 3.94
CA SER A 815 -33.98 -21.83 5.05
C SER A 815 -33.40 -21.01 6.20
N TRP A 816 -32.87 -19.83 5.91
CA TRP A 816 -32.32 -18.93 6.92
C TRP A 816 -33.37 -17.97 7.52
N ALA A 817 -34.22 -17.34 6.70
CA ALA A 817 -35.11 -16.29 7.18
C ALA A 817 -36.41 -16.81 7.81
N VAL A 818 -37.01 -17.88 7.27
CA VAL A 818 -38.31 -18.40 7.74
C VAL A 818 -38.30 -18.73 9.24
N PRO A 819 -37.28 -19.42 9.79
CA PRO A 819 -37.19 -19.70 11.22
C PRO A 819 -37.27 -18.48 12.13
N ARG A 820 -36.66 -17.38 11.69
CA ARG A 820 -36.45 -16.16 12.47
C ARG A 820 -37.60 -15.16 12.31
N ALA A 821 -38.38 -15.32 11.24
CA ALA A 821 -39.52 -14.46 10.94
C ALA A 821 -40.81 -14.90 11.66
N LEU A 822 -40.88 -16.13 12.18
CA LEU A 822 -42.08 -16.67 12.81
C LEU A 822 -42.44 -15.92 14.12
N PRO A 823 -43.74 -15.78 14.46
CA PRO A 823 -44.15 -15.20 15.73
C PRO A 823 -43.77 -16.11 16.90
N GLY A 824 -43.10 -15.56 17.93
CA GLY A 824 -42.73 -16.28 19.15
C GLY A 824 -41.33 -16.91 19.14
N SER A 825 -40.63 -16.94 18.01
CA SER A 825 -39.22 -17.34 17.96
C SER A 825 -38.35 -16.25 18.58
N GLN A 826 -37.64 -16.57 19.67
CA GLN A 826 -36.57 -15.71 20.18
C GLN A 826 -35.33 -15.86 19.29
N LEU A 827 -34.55 -14.79 19.14
CA LEU A 827 -33.28 -14.80 18.39
C LEU A 827 -32.28 -15.84 18.90
N SER A 828 -32.39 -16.38 20.12
CA SER A 828 -31.25 -16.99 20.81
C SER A 828 -31.20 -18.52 20.90
N ASN A 829 -32.20 -19.32 20.51
CA ASN A 829 -32.19 -20.75 20.88
C ASN A 829 -32.79 -21.78 19.89
N GLU A 830 -33.26 -21.39 18.70
CA GLU A 830 -33.88 -22.35 17.77
C GLU A 830 -33.14 -22.45 16.43
N SER A 831 -32.40 -23.55 16.23
CA SER A 831 -31.91 -23.95 14.90
C SER A 831 -32.98 -24.79 14.17
N LEU A 832 -33.54 -24.26 13.07
CA LEU A 832 -34.64 -24.91 12.33
C LEU A 832 -34.18 -25.79 11.16
N THR A 833 -32.88 -25.87 10.86
CA THR A 833 -32.39 -26.68 9.74
C THR A 833 -31.12 -27.40 10.12
N ALA A 834 -31.06 -28.70 9.82
CA ALA A 834 -29.84 -29.48 10.00
C ALA A 834 -28.67 -29.01 9.12
N VAL A 835 -28.93 -28.17 8.11
CA VAL A 835 -27.95 -27.63 7.16
C VAL A 835 -27.21 -26.40 7.71
N THR A 836 -27.85 -25.67 8.64
CA THR A 836 -27.22 -24.65 9.47
C THR A 836 -27.50 -24.98 10.94
N PRO A 837 -26.85 -26.03 11.48
CA PRO A 837 -27.17 -26.56 12.80
C PRO A 837 -26.75 -25.62 13.93
N THR A 838 -25.91 -24.63 13.65
CA THR A 838 -25.40 -23.68 14.63
C THR A 838 -26.51 -22.78 15.17
N GLU A 839 -26.62 -22.75 16.49
CA GLU A 839 -27.46 -21.80 17.22
C GLU A 839 -27.07 -20.36 16.88
N THR A 840 -28.06 -19.47 16.93
CA THR A 840 -27.85 -18.03 16.80
C THR A 840 -27.33 -17.48 18.11
N LEU A 841 -26.05 -17.11 18.12
CA LEU A 841 -25.32 -16.74 19.34
C LEU A 841 -25.40 -15.24 19.65
N ILE A 842 -25.88 -14.43 18.70
CA ILE A 842 -25.97 -12.98 18.86
C ILE A 842 -27.21 -12.55 19.63
N ALA A 843 -27.05 -11.50 20.43
CA ALA A 843 -28.11 -10.88 21.22
C ALA A 843 -27.97 -9.35 21.23
N PRO A 844 -29.08 -8.61 21.45
CA PRO A 844 -29.02 -7.17 21.70
C PRO A 844 -28.32 -6.88 23.02
N GLY A 845 -27.40 -5.90 23.04
CA GLY A 845 -26.63 -5.55 24.23
C GLY A 845 -26.31 -4.06 24.35
N GLN A 846 -25.56 -3.75 25.40
CA GLN A 846 -25.01 -2.42 25.70
C GLN A 846 -23.48 -2.44 25.64
N VAL A 847 -22.87 -1.27 25.50
CA VAL A 847 -21.40 -1.13 25.41
C VAL A 847 -20.71 -1.58 26.71
N ARG A 848 -21.22 -1.13 27.87
CA ARG A 848 -20.75 -1.60 29.17
C ARG A 848 -21.09 -3.08 29.34
N GLN A 849 -20.18 -3.90 29.85
CA GLN A 849 -20.39 -5.33 30.10
C GLN A 849 -20.36 -5.73 31.57
N VAL A 850 -19.75 -4.92 32.43
CA VAL A 850 -19.68 -5.14 33.88
C VAL A 850 -20.58 -4.13 34.63
N PRO A 851 -20.93 -4.38 35.91
CA PRO A 851 -21.68 -3.42 36.71
C PRO A 851 -20.99 -2.06 36.83
N ALA A 852 -21.76 -0.99 37.03
CA ALA A 852 -21.24 0.38 37.04
C ALA A 852 -20.12 0.60 38.06
N THR A 853 -20.25 0.06 39.28
CA THR A 853 -19.23 0.17 40.34
C THR A 853 -17.89 -0.44 39.94
N ALA A 854 -17.92 -1.60 39.29
CA ALA A 854 -16.72 -2.27 38.79
C ALA A 854 -16.12 -1.54 37.58
N ALA A 855 -16.98 -1.03 36.69
CA ALA A 855 -16.55 -0.23 35.53
C ALA A 855 -15.84 1.06 35.96
N ASP A 856 -16.42 1.81 36.91
CA ASP A 856 -15.89 3.09 37.38
C ASP A 856 -14.49 2.92 38.00
N GLN A 857 -14.30 1.89 38.83
CA GLN A 857 -13.01 1.55 39.42
C GLN A 857 -12.00 0.97 38.41
N GLY A 858 -12.50 0.36 37.33
CA GLY A 858 -11.65 -0.12 36.23
C GLY A 858 -11.16 0.99 35.31
N THR A 859 -11.98 2.03 35.06
CA THR A 859 -11.58 3.22 34.29
C THR A 859 -10.89 4.30 35.14
N GLY A 860 -11.09 4.24 36.46
CA GLY A 860 -10.46 5.14 37.43
C GLY A 860 -8.97 4.87 37.62
N PRO A 861 -8.30 5.65 38.48
CA PRO A 861 -6.85 5.60 38.65
C PRO A 861 -6.35 4.29 39.26
N ALA A 862 -7.18 3.55 39.99
CA ALA A 862 -6.84 2.22 40.50
C ALA A 862 -6.67 1.16 39.39
N GLN A 863 -7.33 1.36 38.23
CA GLN A 863 -7.36 0.43 37.08
C GLN A 863 -7.67 -1.03 37.47
N LEU A 864 -8.67 -1.20 38.35
CA LEU A 864 -9.05 -2.50 38.85
C LEU A 864 -9.62 -3.41 37.75
N ARG A 865 -9.28 -4.70 37.83
CA ARG A 865 -9.85 -5.72 36.96
C ARG A 865 -11.04 -6.42 37.61
N THR A 866 -11.95 -6.91 36.78
CA THR A 866 -13.08 -7.76 37.19
C THR A 866 -12.88 -9.16 36.64
N LEU A 867 -12.92 -10.17 37.52
CA LEU A 867 -12.93 -11.57 37.12
C LEU A 867 -14.38 -12.01 36.90
N VAL A 868 -14.74 -12.29 35.66
CA VAL A 868 -16.06 -12.77 35.28
C VAL A 868 -16.04 -14.30 35.24
N LEU A 869 -16.87 -14.94 36.03
CA LEU A 869 -17.02 -16.38 36.08
C LEU A 869 -18.32 -16.81 35.39
N ASP A 870 -18.20 -17.81 34.53
CA ASP A 870 -19.33 -18.49 33.92
C ASP A 870 -19.29 -19.98 34.25
N ALA A 871 -20.44 -20.53 34.66
CA ALA A 871 -20.57 -21.91 35.10
C ALA A 871 -21.15 -22.73 33.94
N GLY A 872 -20.30 -23.53 33.30
CA GLY A 872 -20.70 -24.45 32.24
C GLY A 872 -21.02 -25.86 32.76
N ARG A 873 -21.45 -26.75 31.86
CA ARG A 873 -21.69 -28.17 32.20
C ARG A 873 -20.40 -28.93 32.53
N ASP A 874 -19.27 -28.48 31.96
CA ASP A 874 -17.98 -29.16 32.01
C ASP A 874 -16.96 -28.46 32.94
N GLY A 875 -17.33 -27.37 33.62
CA GLY A 875 -16.45 -26.63 34.52
C GLY A 875 -16.79 -25.15 34.67
N VAL A 876 -15.92 -24.41 35.35
CA VAL A 876 -16.02 -22.95 35.53
C VAL A 876 -15.00 -22.28 34.62
N VAL A 877 -15.46 -21.34 33.79
CA VAL A 877 -14.61 -20.53 32.93
C VAL A 877 -14.46 -19.15 33.56
N GLY A 878 -13.22 -18.76 33.84
CA GLY A 878 -12.88 -17.44 34.35
C GLY A 878 -12.32 -16.55 33.24
N GLU A 879 -12.93 -15.39 33.05
CA GLU A 879 -12.52 -14.39 32.08
C GLU A 879 -12.13 -13.09 32.80
N LEU A 880 -10.90 -12.63 32.57
CA LEU A 880 -10.44 -11.37 33.15
C LEU A 880 -10.83 -10.20 32.25
N VAL A 881 -11.55 -9.23 32.83
CA VAL A 881 -12.08 -8.06 32.13
C VAL A 881 -11.52 -6.80 32.78
N SER A 882 -11.07 -5.86 31.95
CA SER A 882 -10.62 -4.54 32.37
C SER A 882 -11.63 -3.46 32.00
N GLU A 883 -11.57 -2.31 32.68
CA GLU A 883 -12.37 -1.12 32.37
C GLU A 883 -13.89 -1.44 32.32
N GLN A 884 -14.57 -1.07 31.22
CA GLN A 884 -16.02 -1.22 31.09
C GLN A 884 -16.47 -2.61 30.60
N GLY A 885 -15.55 -3.48 30.20
CA GLY A 885 -15.89 -4.70 29.47
C GLY A 885 -14.84 -5.09 28.45
N ARG A 886 -15.06 -6.24 27.80
CA ARG A 886 -14.27 -6.62 26.63
C ARG A 886 -14.77 -5.92 25.39
N THR A 887 -13.88 -5.28 24.65
CA THR A 887 -14.22 -4.57 23.41
C THR A 887 -13.42 -5.13 22.23
N LEU A 888 -13.92 -4.94 21.00
CA LEU A 888 -13.22 -5.39 19.79
C LEU A 888 -11.89 -4.65 19.55
N ASP A 889 -11.72 -3.47 20.12
CA ASP A 889 -10.48 -2.71 20.02
C ASP A 889 -9.45 -3.07 21.10
N SER A 890 -9.86 -3.77 22.16
CA SER A 890 -8.98 -4.34 23.19
C SER A 890 -8.52 -5.77 22.86
N THR A 891 -9.26 -6.50 22.01
CA THR A 891 -8.86 -7.84 21.54
C THR A 891 -7.56 -7.80 20.75
N ARG A 892 -6.72 -8.80 20.98
CA ARG A 892 -5.42 -8.95 20.32
C ARG A 892 -5.25 -10.39 19.80
N ALA A 893 -4.91 -10.52 18.53
CA ALA A 893 -4.66 -11.81 17.89
C ALA A 893 -3.48 -12.55 18.53
N VAL A 894 -2.43 -11.83 18.95
CA VAL A 894 -1.25 -12.42 19.63
C VAL A 894 -1.63 -13.07 20.96
N VAL A 895 -2.50 -12.41 21.74
CA VAL A 895 -2.99 -12.93 23.02
C VAL A 895 -3.95 -14.11 22.78
N SER A 896 -4.84 -13.99 21.80
CA SER A 896 -5.84 -15.02 21.48
C SER A 896 -5.23 -16.27 20.85
N ALA A 897 -4.19 -16.12 20.03
CA ALA A 897 -3.41 -17.21 19.47
C ALA A 897 -2.62 -17.93 20.57
N GLY A 898 -1.98 -17.18 21.47
CA GLY A 898 -1.08 -17.74 22.48
C GLY A 898 0.08 -18.52 21.86
N ASP A 899 0.58 -19.51 22.62
CA ASP A 899 1.67 -20.41 22.21
C ASP A 899 1.13 -21.72 21.61
N VAL A 900 0.09 -21.61 20.77
CA VAL A 900 -0.52 -22.78 20.15
C VAL A 900 0.40 -23.36 19.07
N PRO A 901 0.49 -24.70 18.93
CA PRO A 901 1.25 -25.32 17.87
C PRO A 901 0.66 -24.97 16.49
N LEU A 902 1.47 -25.06 15.43
CA LEU A 902 1.01 -24.75 14.08
C LEU A 902 -0.16 -25.65 13.62
N TRP A 903 -0.18 -26.91 14.05
CA TRP A 903 -1.15 -27.92 13.63
C TRP A 903 -2.05 -28.32 14.80
N VAL A 904 -3.35 -28.46 14.52
CA VAL A 904 -4.31 -28.96 15.50
C VAL A 904 -4.11 -30.47 15.62
N GLU A 905 -3.64 -30.94 16.78
CA GLU A 905 -3.59 -32.35 17.11
C GLU A 905 -4.88 -32.78 17.84
N PRO A 906 -5.53 -33.90 17.47
CA PRO A 906 -6.84 -34.30 18.02
C PRO A 906 -6.88 -34.61 19.54
N ALA A 907 -5.74 -34.62 20.23
CA ALA A 907 -5.60 -35.09 21.61
C ALA A 907 -4.69 -34.22 22.50
N ALA A 908 -4.26 -33.05 22.03
CA ALA A 908 -3.42 -32.15 22.82
C ALA A 908 -4.31 -31.30 23.75
N SER A 909 -4.46 -31.74 25.00
CA SER A 909 -5.32 -31.09 26.01
C SER A 909 -4.56 -30.36 27.11
N ALA A 910 -3.23 -30.32 27.05
CA ALA A 910 -2.41 -29.70 28.10
C ALA A 910 -1.39 -28.75 27.49
N ARG A 911 -1.64 -27.45 27.67
CA ARG A 911 -0.70 -26.37 27.39
C ARG A 911 0.10 -26.07 28.66
N ASP A 912 1.36 -25.68 28.48
CA ASP A 912 2.10 -25.01 29.54
C ASP A 912 1.51 -23.60 29.74
N LEU A 913 0.77 -23.43 30.83
CA LEU A 913 0.22 -22.14 31.23
C LEU A 913 1.37 -21.15 31.50
N THR A 914 1.21 -19.92 31.01
CA THR A 914 2.14 -18.84 31.36
C THR A 914 2.21 -18.69 32.88
N PRO A 915 3.30 -18.16 33.45
CA PRO A 915 3.38 -17.93 34.90
C PRO A 915 2.20 -17.11 35.44
N GLY A 916 1.70 -16.12 34.68
CA GLY A 916 0.52 -15.33 35.04
C GLY A 916 -0.78 -16.13 34.94
N ASP A 917 -1.00 -16.87 33.85
CA ASP A 917 -2.20 -17.70 33.68
C ASP A 917 -2.27 -18.80 34.75
N ARG A 918 -1.12 -19.32 35.22
CA ARG A 918 -1.08 -20.24 36.36
C ARG A 918 -1.59 -19.60 37.64
N ARG A 919 -1.23 -18.34 37.91
CA ARG A 919 -1.75 -17.61 39.08
C ARG A 919 -3.24 -17.32 38.96
N LEU A 920 -3.71 -16.94 37.76
CA LEU A 920 -5.14 -16.76 37.51
C LEU A 920 -5.91 -18.08 37.69
N GLY A 921 -5.37 -19.19 37.19
CA GLY A 921 -5.93 -20.53 37.39
C GLY A 921 -5.97 -20.95 38.87
N GLN A 922 -4.94 -20.59 39.65
CA GLN A 922 -4.95 -20.77 41.11
C GLN A 922 -6.07 -19.97 41.78
N LEU A 923 -6.30 -18.71 41.36
CA LEU A 923 -7.41 -17.90 41.86
C LEU A 923 -8.76 -18.53 41.52
N VAL A 924 -8.97 -18.95 40.27
CA VAL A 924 -10.23 -19.62 39.88
C VAL A 924 -10.42 -20.92 40.66
N ALA A 925 -9.38 -21.72 40.84
CA ALA A 925 -9.43 -22.94 41.66
C ALA A 925 -9.75 -22.63 43.13
N ALA A 926 -9.18 -21.56 43.69
CA ALA A 926 -9.47 -21.09 45.03
C ALA A 926 -10.92 -20.61 45.19
N LEU A 927 -11.48 -19.91 44.19
CA LEU A 927 -12.87 -19.43 44.19
C LEU A 927 -13.90 -20.56 44.07
N VAL A 928 -13.57 -21.64 43.35
CA VAL A 928 -14.42 -22.84 43.25
C VAL A 928 -14.30 -23.72 44.50
N THR A 929 -13.28 -23.51 45.35
CA THR A 929 -13.04 -24.26 46.58
C THR A 929 -13.66 -23.53 47.79
N PRO A 930 -14.73 -24.07 48.41
CA PRO A 930 -15.37 -23.41 49.55
C PRO A 930 -14.40 -23.17 50.71
N GLY A 931 -14.43 -21.96 51.29
CA GLY A 931 -13.59 -21.60 52.44
C GLY A 931 -12.11 -21.35 52.15
N SER A 932 -11.71 -21.18 50.89
CA SER A 932 -10.31 -20.88 50.55
C SER A 932 -9.86 -19.53 51.12
N GLY A 933 -8.70 -19.50 51.79
CA GLY A 933 -8.06 -18.28 52.30
C GLY A 933 -7.05 -17.64 51.33
N GLU A 934 -6.81 -18.25 50.16
CA GLU A 934 -5.83 -17.76 49.18
C GLU A 934 -6.40 -16.69 48.24
N VAL A 935 -7.72 -16.49 48.24
CA VAL A 935 -8.43 -15.60 47.30
C VAL A 935 -7.99 -14.15 47.44
N GLY A 936 -8.01 -13.58 48.65
CA GLY A 936 -7.58 -12.19 48.91
C GLY A 936 -6.16 -11.88 48.39
N PRO A 937 -5.12 -12.61 48.84
CA PRO A 937 -3.75 -12.40 48.35
C PRO A 937 -3.59 -12.55 46.83
N LEU A 938 -4.27 -13.52 46.21
CA LEU A 938 -4.22 -13.73 44.76
C LEU A 938 -4.92 -12.61 43.98
N MET A 939 -6.07 -12.13 44.47
CA MET A 939 -6.77 -10.97 43.89
C MET A 939 -5.91 -9.72 43.97
N GLU A 940 -5.27 -9.49 45.13
CA GLU A 940 -4.33 -8.40 45.31
C GLU A 940 -3.16 -8.52 44.32
N GLU A 941 -2.49 -9.68 44.23
CA GLU A 941 -1.40 -9.93 43.27
C GLU A 941 -1.81 -9.65 41.81
N LEU A 942 -3.00 -10.09 41.39
CA LEU A 942 -3.52 -9.97 40.03
C LEU A 942 -4.15 -8.60 39.73
N GLY A 943 -4.31 -7.72 40.72
CA GLY A 943 -4.98 -6.42 40.58
C GLY A 943 -6.48 -6.56 40.30
N ILE A 944 -7.12 -7.57 40.89
CA ILE A 944 -8.55 -7.87 40.72
C ILE A 944 -9.31 -7.29 41.90
N GLY A 945 -10.23 -6.36 41.64
CA GLY A 945 -11.07 -5.75 42.67
C GLY A 945 -12.44 -6.41 42.83
N TYR A 946 -12.91 -7.09 41.78
CA TYR A 946 -14.27 -7.60 41.70
C TYR A 946 -14.34 -9.00 41.09
N VAL A 947 -15.28 -9.80 41.57
CA VAL A 947 -15.67 -11.09 40.98
C VAL A 947 -17.14 -11.00 40.58
N LEU A 948 -17.45 -11.29 39.32
CA LEU A 948 -18.81 -11.25 38.76
C LEU A 948 -19.20 -12.65 38.30
N ILE A 949 -20.30 -13.20 38.82
CA ILE A 949 -20.86 -14.48 38.35
C ILE A 949 -22.07 -14.18 37.46
N ARG A 950 -22.01 -14.62 36.19
CA ARG A 950 -23.11 -14.42 35.21
C ARG A 950 -24.27 -15.42 35.35
N SER A 951 -24.06 -16.53 36.07
CA SER A 951 -25.03 -17.62 36.26
C SER A 951 -26.18 -17.24 37.20
N GLY A 952 -27.29 -18.00 37.14
CA GLY A 952 -28.44 -17.82 38.04
C GLY A 952 -28.13 -18.10 39.52
N GLU A 953 -28.97 -17.56 40.41
CA GLU A 953 -28.77 -17.55 41.88
C GLU A 953 -28.54 -18.93 42.51
N ASP A 954 -29.03 -20.02 41.92
CA ASP A 954 -28.94 -21.39 42.46
C ASP A 954 -27.74 -22.21 41.94
N SER A 955 -26.53 -21.63 41.97
CA SER A 955 -25.30 -22.31 41.51
C SER A 955 -24.37 -22.67 42.67
N PRO A 956 -23.80 -23.88 42.75
CA PRO A 956 -22.81 -24.25 43.79
C PRO A 956 -21.55 -23.38 43.73
N LEU A 957 -21.31 -22.70 42.61
CA LEU A 957 -20.25 -21.71 42.47
C LEU A 957 -20.51 -20.46 43.34
N VAL A 958 -21.78 -20.03 43.44
CA VAL A 958 -22.18 -18.88 44.26
C VAL A 958 -21.90 -19.19 45.73
N ASP A 959 -22.31 -20.35 46.21
CA ASP A 959 -22.03 -20.82 47.59
C ASP A 959 -20.52 -20.90 47.88
N ALA A 960 -19.73 -21.39 46.93
CA ALA A 960 -18.28 -21.47 47.09
C ALA A 960 -17.65 -20.08 47.22
N VAL A 961 -18.05 -19.13 46.36
CA VAL A 961 -17.55 -17.75 46.38
C VAL A 961 -18.01 -16.98 47.61
N ASP A 962 -19.24 -17.21 48.09
CA ASP A 962 -19.78 -16.61 49.32
C ASP A 962 -19.00 -17.04 50.58
N THR A 963 -18.39 -18.22 50.56
CA THR A 963 -17.57 -18.72 51.68
C THR A 963 -16.08 -18.42 51.55
N ALA A 964 -15.64 -17.85 50.43
CA ALA A 964 -14.23 -17.54 50.19
C ALA A 964 -13.74 -16.38 51.08
N GLY A 965 -12.54 -16.51 51.65
CA GLY A 965 -11.95 -15.47 52.50
C GLY A 965 -11.44 -14.29 51.69
N GLY A 966 -11.70 -13.05 52.16
CA GLY A 966 -11.26 -11.82 51.51
C GLY A 966 -12.21 -11.28 50.43
N LEU A 967 -13.46 -11.77 50.39
CA LEU A 967 -14.53 -11.25 49.53
C LEU A 967 -15.71 -10.75 50.36
N ILE A 968 -16.33 -9.69 49.88
CA ILE A 968 -17.57 -9.13 50.43
C ILE A 968 -18.63 -9.15 49.32
N GLY A 969 -19.75 -9.81 49.57
CA GLY A 969 -20.90 -9.81 48.68
C GLY A 969 -21.49 -8.39 48.52
N VAL A 970 -21.61 -7.93 47.28
CA VAL A 970 -22.31 -6.66 46.94
C VAL A 970 -23.78 -6.94 46.66
N GLY A 971 -24.06 -8.04 45.96
CA GLY A 971 -25.42 -8.51 45.64
C GLY A 971 -25.73 -8.58 44.14
N PRO A 972 -27.01 -8.75 43.77
CA PRO A 972 -27.43 -8.85 42.38
C PRO A 972 -27.34 -7.50 41.65
N THR A 973 -26.89 -7.55 40.40
CA THR A 973 -26.74 -6.40 39.50
C THR A 973 -27.45 -6.65 38.17
N ASP A 974 -27.43 -5.67 37.26
CA ASP A 974 -27.94 -5.82 35.90
C ASP A 974 -27.15 -6.85 35.05
N ARG A 975 -25.99 -7.32 35.54
CA ARG A 975 -25.06 -8.21 34.82
C ARG A 975 -24.77 -9.55 35.51
N GLY A 976 -25.35 -9.80 36.68
CA GLY A 976 -25.09 -10.99 37.50
C GLY A 976 -24.85 -10.64 38.96
N LEU A 977 -24.40 -11.62 39.74
CA LEU A 977 -24.05 -11.44 41.15
C LEU A 977 -22.62 -10.91 41.27
N LEU A 978 -22.42 -9.86 42.09
CA LEU A 978 -21.14 -9.17 42.23
C LEU A 978 -20.58 -9.31 43.66
N TRP A 979 -19.29 -9.62 43.74
CA TRP A 979 -18.48 -9.58 44.95
C TRP A 979 -17.35 -8.58 44.74
N ARG A 980 -16.95 -7.91 45.83
CA ARG A 980 -15.76 -7.05 45.86
C ARG A 980 -14.72 -7.67 46.77
N ALA A 981 -13.44 -7.48 46.43
CA ALA A 981 -12.36 -7.77 47.36
C ALA A 981 -12.52 -6.93 48.63
N GLU A 982 -12.28 -7.57 49.77
CA GLU A 982 -12.25 -6.92 51.06
C GLU A 982 -11.12 -5.88 51.07
N VAL A 983 -11.45 -4.66 51.50
CA VAL A 983 -10.44 -3.62 51.69
C VAL A 983 -9.74 -3.95 53.01
N PRO A 984 -8.41 -4.15 53.03
CA PRO A 984 -7.73 -4.47 54.27
C PRO A 984 -7.95 -3.34 55.28
N GLU A 985 -8.48 -3.64 56.47
CA GLU A 985 -8.54 -2.73 57.63
C GLU A 985 -7.14 -2.46 58.22
N ARG A 986 -6.12 -2.30 57.38
CA ARG A 986 -4.77 -1.95 57.79
C ARG A 986 -4.68 -0.44 57.89
N ALA A 987 -4.34 0.06 59.06
CA ALA A 987 -4.06 1.48 59.30
C ALA A 987 -2.82 2.03 58.57
N GLU A 988 -2.19 1.24 57.69
CA GLU A 988 -0.82 1.49 57.16
C GLU A 988 -0.72 1.42 55.63
N VAL A 989 -1.84 1.33 54.87
CA VAL A 989 -1.78 1.38 53.39
C VAL A 989 -1.97 2.82 52.92
N PHE A 990 -0.95 3.38 52.28
CA PHE A 990 -0.95 4.75 51.77
C PHE A 990 -1.57 4.80 50.36
N ALA A 991 -2.32 5.85 50.07
CA ALA A 991 -2.89 6.07 48.74
C ALA A 991 -3.06 7.56 48.46
N VAL A 992 -3.14 7.90 47.18
CA VAL A 992 -3.60 9.23 46.75
C VAL A 992 -5.12 9.28 46.96
N PRO A 993 -5.74 10.44 47.31
CA PRO A 993 -7.18 10.55 47.54
C PRO A 993 -8.06 9.95 46.42
N ASP A 994 -7.60 10.00 45.16
CA ASP A 994 -8.35 9.47 44.02
C ASP A 994 -8.37 7.91 43.94
N VAL A 995 -7.48 7.24 44.67
CA VAL A 995 -7.37 5.76 44.77
C VAL A 995 -7.90 5.27 46.13
N GLU A 996 -8.28 6.17 47.01
CA GLU A 996 -8.76 5.87 48.36
C GLU A 996 -10.04 5.01 48.32
N GLY A 997 -10.06 3.94 49.12
CA GLY A 997 -11.18 2.98 49.16
C GLY A 997 -11.14 1.87 48.10
N ALA A 998 -10.13 1.86 47.22
CA ALA A 998 -9.85 0.69 46.39
C ALA A 998 -9.25 -0.45 47.23
N SER A 999 -9.66 -1.69 46.95
CA SER A 999 -9.12 -2.89 47.64
C SER A 999 -7.70 -3.24 47.20
N THR A 1000 -7.33 -2.86 45.98
CA THR A 1000 -6.00 -3.02 45.38
C THR A 1000 -5.84 -2.01 44.24
N ALA A 1001 -4.70 -2.04 43.53
CA ALA A 1001 -4.45 -1.21 42.36
C ALA A 1001 -3.54 -1.92 41.35
N TRP A 1002 -3.60 -1.51 40.08
CA TRP A 1002 -2.73 -2.04 39.03
C TRP A 1002 -1.24 -1.81 39.33
N ALA A 1003 -0.88 -0.66 39.91
CA ALA A 1003 0.48 -0.32 40.34
C ALA A 1003 0.53 -0.14 41.87
N ARG A 1004 1.53 -0.74 42.50
CA ARG A 1004 1.69 -0.76 43.97
C ARG A 1004 3.15 -0.65 44.40
N LEU A 1005 3.39 -0.05 45.55
CA LEU A 1005 4.66 -0.16 46.27
C LEU A 1005 4.56 -1.27 47.30
N VAL A 1006 5.57 -2.12 47.32
CA VAL A 1006 5.60 -3.35 48.13
C VAL A 1006 6.89 -3.40 48.93
N ASP A 1007 6.83 -3.88 50.17
CA ASP A 1007 8.01 -4.13 51.00
C ASP A 1007 8.82 -5.37 50.54
N GLU A 1008 9.94 -5.64 51.21
CA GLU A 1008 10.78 -6.82 50.95
C GLU A 1008 10.02 -8.16 51.14
N TYR A 1009 9.00 -8.17 51.99
CA TYR A 1009 8.19 -9.35 52.33
C TYR A 1009 7.02 -9.58 51.36
N GLY A 1010 6.73 -8.63 50.47
CA GLY A 1010 5.65 -8.74 49.50
C GLY A 1010 4.33 -8.09 49.94
N HIS A 1011 4.28 -7.36 51.05
CA HIS A 1011 3.10 -6.63 51.51
C HIS A 1011 2.99 -5.27 50.84
N THR A 1012 1.78 -4.92 50.40
CA THR A 1012 1.49 -3.61 49.81
C THR A 1012 1.59 -2.51 50.87
N VAL A 1013 2.48 -1.55 50.64
CA VAL A 1013 2.69 -0.35 51.45
C VAL A 1013 1.87 0.81 50.89
N ALA A 1014 1.84 0.97 49.56
CA ALA A 1014 1.07 2.04 48.92
C ALA A 1014 0.38 1.61 47.62
N LEU A 1015 -0.81 2.16 47.38
CA LEU A 1015 -1.54 2.04 46.11
C LEU A 1015 -1.24 3.27 45.24
N LEU A 1016 -0.80 3.03 44.00
CA LEU A 1016 -0.43 4.11 43.09
C LEU A 1016 -1.51 4.35 42.03
N PRO A 1017 -1.82 5.61 41.70
CA PRO A 1017 -2.70 5.93 40.59
C PRO A 1017 -2.03 5.57 39.26
N SER A 1018 -2.85 5.22 38.28
CA SER A 1018 -2.40 4.92 36.92
C SER A 1018 -3.40 5.42 35.87
N GLN A 1019 -2.88 5.94 34.76
CA GLN A 1019 -3.68 6.33 33.59
C GLN A 1019 -3.11 5.65 32.36
N GLY A 1020 -3.95 4.94 31.60
CA GLY A 1020 -3.50 4.19 30.42
C GLY A 1020 -2.34 3.20 30.67
N ARG A 1021 -2.21 2.66 31.89
CA ARG A 1021 -1.08 1.83 32.36
C ARG A 1021 0.27 2.52 32.38
N GLN A 1022 0.22 3.81 32.65
CA GLN A 1022 1.36 4.62 33.03
C GLN A 1022 1.16 5.05 34.48
N VAL A 1023 2.24 4.99 35.26
CA VAL A 1023 2.33 5.60 36.58
C VAL A 1023 3.01 6.93 36.40
N ASP A 1024 2.42 7.97 36.97
CA ASP A 1024 2.96 9.32 37.06
C ASP A 1024 2.38 9.92 38.35
N VAL A 1025 3.19 9.90 39.41
CA VAL A 1025 2.74 10.26 40.76
C VAL A 1025 3.85 10.94 41.54
N ASP A 1026 3.52 12.05 42.21
CA ASP A 1026 4.36 12.61 43.25
C ASP A 1026 4.15 11.82 44.53
N LEU A 1027 5.19 11.15 45.01
CA LEU A 1027 5.12 10.31 46.19
C LEU A 1027 4.76 11.10 47.47
N ALA A 1028 4.93 12.42 47.47
CA ALA A 1028 4.51 13.29 48.58
C ALA A 1028 2.97 13.38 48.73
N GLU A 1029 2.20 12.99 47.69
CA GLU A 1029 0.74 12.96 47.75
C GLU A 1029 0.19 11.68 48.42
N LEU A 1030 1.05 10.71 48.70
CA LEU A 1030 0.66 9.47 49.37
C LEU A 1030 0.47 9.70 50.87
N VAL A 1031 -0.78 9.53 51.32
CA VAL A 1031 -1.18 9.65 52.72
C VAL A 1031 -1.88 8.38 53.20
N ASP A 1032 -1.79 8.11 54.49
CA ASP A 1032 -2.58 7.06 55.14
C ASP A 1032 -4.02 7.54 55.45
N VAL A 1033 -4.81 6.67 56.09
CA VAL A 1033 -6.20 6.98 56.50
C VAL A 1033 -6.25 8.12 57.54
N ALA A 1034 -5.17 8.37 58.28
CA ALA A 1034 -5.06 9.45 59.25
C ALA A 1034 -4.55 10.76 58.63
N GLY A 1035 -4.14 10.75 57.35
CA GLY A 1035 -3.57 11.90 56.64
C GLY A 1035 -2.07 12.09 56.88
N GLU A 1036 -1.39 11.10 57.45
CA GLU A 1036 0.06 11.15 57.68
C GLU A 1036 0.82 10.74 56.40
N PRO A 1037 1.96 11.40 56.10
CA PRO A 1037 2.74 11.11 54.91
C PRO A 1037 3.49 9.77 55.02
N LEU A 1038 3.79 9.17 53.88
CA LEU A 1038 4.59 7.96 53.80
C LEU A 1038 6.02 8.22 54.30
N VAL A 1039 6.45 7.49 55.33
CA VAL A 1039 7.81 7.49 55.89
C VAL A 1039 8.38 6.08 55.78
N VAL A 1040 9.54 5.93 55.13
CA VAL A 1040 10.11 4.61 54.81
C VAL A 1040 11.61 4.61 55.05
N ASP A 1041 12.06 3.67 55.87
CA ASP A 1041 13.48 3.46 56.21
C ASP A 1041 14.12 2.26 55.46
N GLN A 1042 13.39 1.66 54.52
CA GLN A 1042 13.77 0.43 53.80
C GLN A 1042 13.50 0.54 52.30
N ASP A 1043 14.19 -0.28 51.51
CA ASP A 1043 13.98 -0.34 50.07
C ASP A 1043 12.56 -0.86 49.75
N LEU A 1044 11.94 -0.27 48.73
CA LEU A 1044 10.63 -0.68 48.24
C LEU A 1044 10.74 -1.28 46.84
N VAL A 1045 9.70 -2.01 46.45
CA VAL A 1045 9.57 -2.56 45.11
C VAL A 1045 8.30 -2.02 44.47
N LEU A 1046 8.45 -1.28 43.37
CA LEU A 1046 7.33 -0.95 42.49
C LEU A 1046 6.90 -2.21 41.77
N ARG A 1047 5.67 -2.67 42.00
CA ARG A 1047 5.09 -3.86 41.39
C ARG A 1047 3.90 -3.48 40.53
N LEU A 1048 3.98 -3.84 39.25
CA LEU A 1048 2.91 -3.65 38.27
C LEU A 1048 2.20 -5.00 38.07
N ALA A 1049 0.87 -5.03 38.15
CA ALA A 1049 0.04 -6.22 37.90
C ALA A 1049 -0.05 -6.52 36.39
N THR A 1050 1.11 -6.63 35.73
CA THR A 1050 1.26 -6.89 34.30
C THR A 1050 2.34 -7.94 34.08
N GLU A 1051 2.17 -8.76 33.06
CA GLU A 1051 3.16 -9.75 32.67
C GLU A 1051 4.48 -9.07 32.29
N ARG A 1052 5.60 -9.72 32.63
CA ARG A 1052 6.93 -9.20 32.29
C ARG A 1052 7.09 -9.03 30.79
N ALA A 1053 7.55 -7.85 30.40
CA ALA A 1053 7.81 -7.52 29.01
C ALA A 1053 9.05 -6.63 28.90
N SER A 1054 9.80 -6.78 27.81
CA SER A 1054 10.85 -5.83 27.45
C SER A 1054 10.24 -4.48 27.06
N GLY A 1055 10.81 -3.37 27.52
CA GLY A 1055 10.35 -2.01 27.16
C GLY A 1055 9.68 -1.24 28.30
N TRP A 1056 9.46 -1.89 29.45
CA TRP A 1056 9.12 -1.17 30.67
C TRP A 1056 10.34 -0.40 31.20
N SER A 1057 10.13 0.87 31.54
CA SER A 1057 11.10 1.71 32.23
C SER A 1057 10.40 2.44 33.37
N ALA A 1058 11.05 2.48 34.54
CA ALA A 1058 10.61 3.29 35.66
C ALA A 1058 11.73 4.27 36.04
N GLN A 1059 11.36 5.47 36.44
CA GLN A 1059 12.26 6.54 36.85
C GLN A 1059 11.73 7.22 38.11
N LEU A 1060 12.64 7.66 38.98
CA LEU A 1060 12.33 8.50 40.14
C LEU A 1060 13.14 9.80 39.98
N ASP A 1061 12.49 10.95 39.87
CA ASP A 1061 13.12 12.26 39.60
C ASP A 1061 14.08 12.27 38.39
N GLY A 1062 13.79 11.42 37.39
CA GLY A 1062 14.61 11.26 36.18
C GLY A 1062 15.79 10.28 36.32
N GLU A 1063 16.05 9.71 37.49
CA GLU A 1063 16.99 8.60 37.65
C GLU A 1063 16.32 7.26 37.34
N ALA A 1064 16.95 6.46 36.48
CA ALA A 1064 16.39 5.18 36.03
C ALA A 1064 16.50 4.10 37.13
N LEU A 1065 15.37 3.46 37.44
CA LEU A 1065 15.29 2.39 38.44
C LEU A 1065 15.72 1.04 37.85
N GLU A 1066 16.40 0.23 38.66
CA GLU A 1066 16.81 -1.11 38.24
C GLU A 1066 15.63 -2.10 38.28
N PRO A 1067 15.53 -3.03 37.32
CA PRO A 1067 14.52 -4.08 37.37
C PRO A 1067 14.77 -4.98 38.59
N ALA A 1068 13.76 -5.18 39.44
CA ALA A 1068 13.89 -6.00 40.63
C ALA A 1068 13.88 -7.51 40.27
N PRO A 1069 14.93 -8.27 40.61
CA PRO A 1069 14.96 -9.72 40.39
C PRO A 1069 14.15 -10.45 41.47
N GLY A 1070 12.97 -10.99 41.11
CA GLY A 1070 12.14 -11.76 42.05
C GLY A 1070 11.19 -12.71 41.33
N GLY A 1071 10.97 -13.92 41.85
CA GLY A 1071 10.31 -15.05 41.19
C GLY A 1071 8.80 -14.95 40.90
N THR A 1072 8.21 -13.75 40.83
CA THR A 1072 6.80 -13.55 40.44
C THR A 1072 6.62 -13.49 38.92
N TRP A 1073 5.39 -13.43 38.41
CA TRP A 1073 5.09 -13.22 36.98
C TRP A 1073 5.00 -11.73 36.60
N THR A 1074 4.97 -10.86 37.60
CA THR A 1074 4.74 -9.40 37.50
C THR A 1074 5.99 -8.62 37.10
N GLN A 1075 5.82 -7.50 36.40
CA GLN A 1075 6.88 -6.52 36.18
C GLN A 1075 7.18 -5.75 37.48
N SER A 1076 8.47 -5.65 37.85
CA SER A 1076 8.88 -5.03 39.12
C SER A 1076 10.18 -4.22 39.00
N PHE A 1077 10.29 -3.12 39.74
CA PHE A 1077 11.45 -2.23 39.81
C PHE A 1077 11.86 -1.98 41.25
N HIS A 1078 13.16 -1.95 41.51
CA HIS A 1078 13.71 -1.66 42.83
C HIS A 1078 13.71 -0.14 43.05
N VAL A 1079 13.17 0.30 44.19
CA VAL A 1079 13.08 1.70 44.59
C VAL A 1079 13.94 1.87 45.84
N PRO A 1080 15.16 2.42 45.72
CA PRO A 1080 16.08 2.56 46.84
C PRO A 1080 15.57 3.56 47.87
N ALA A 1081 15.70 3.26 49.15
CA ALA A 1081 15.36 4.18 50.24
C ALA A 1081 16.15 5.51 50.14
N GLU A 1082 17.41 5.45 49.68
CA GLU A 1082 18.27 6.62 49.51
C GLU A 1082 17.70 7.66 48.53
N LEU A 1083 16.96 7.22 47.51
CA LEU A 1083 16.33 8.11 46.52
C LEU A 1083 14.95 8.60 46.98
N LEU A 1084 14.32 7.91 47.94
CA LEU A 1084 13.02 8.26 48.48
C LEU A 1084 13.13 9.36 49.55
N THR A 1085 14.18 9.35 50.36
CA THR A 1085 14.35 10.31 51.46
C THR A 1085 14.96 11.63 50.98
N GLY A 1086 14.19 12.70 51.01
CA GLY A 1086 14.73 14.06 50.89
C GLY A 1086 15.77 14.32 51.99
N GLN A 1087 16.89 14.99 51.65
CA GLN A 1087 18.11 15.13 52.48
C GLN A 1087 17.94 15.76 53.89
N SER A 1088 16.72 16.00 54.40
CA SER A 1088 16.53 16.58 55.74
C SER A 1088 15.32 16.14 56.58
N THR A 1089 14.33 15.38 56.07
CA THR A 1089 13.09 15.09 56.85
C THR A 1089 12.68 13.62 56.96
N GLY A 1090 13.24 12.70 56.16
CA GLY A 1090 12.81 11.28 56.17
C GLY A 1090 11.42 11.04 55.54
N GLU A 1091 10.75 12.10 55.10
CA GLU A 1091 9.54 12.05 54.29
C GLU A 1091 9.87 11.61 52.86
N VAL A 1092 9.01 10.77 52.28
CA VAL A 1092 9.15 10.35 50.89
C VAL A 1092 8.69 11.48 49.96
N SER A 1093 9.57 11.94 49.08
CA SER A 1093 9.21 12.93 48.03
C SER A 1093 9.90 12.60 46.72
N GLY A 1094 9.24 12.85 45.59
CA GLY A 1094 9.82 12.62 44.27
C GLY A 1094 8.77 12.15 43.27
N GLU A 1095 9.00 12.45 42.00
CA GLU A 1095 8.13 12.08 40.88
C GLU A 1095 8.46 10.67 40.41
N LEU A 1096 7.60 9.71 40.72
CA LEU A 1096 7.72 8.32 40.28
C LEU A 1096 6.96 8.14 38.97
N THR A 1097 7.71 7.86 37.90
CA THR A 1097 7.15 7.57 36.59
C THR A 1097 7.45 6.14 36.16
N ALA A 1098 6.45 5.44 35.63
CA ALA A 1098 6.65 4.12 35.03
C ALA A 1098 5.81 3.99 33.76
N GLU A 1099 6.46 3.74 32.63
CA GLU A 1099 5.82 3.62 31.33
C GLU A 1099 6.42 2.50 30.49
N HIS A 1100 5.63 2.01 29.53
CA HIS A 1100 6.10 1.10 28.51
C HIS A 1100 6.43 1.88 27.21
N SER A 1101 7.72 1.96 26.88
CA SER A 1101 8.19 2.60 25.65
C SER A 1101 8.95 1.61 24.75
N SER A 1102 8.80 1.76 23.44
CA SER A 1102 9.53 0.96 22.45
C SER A 1102 10.25 1.87 21.46
N PRO A 1103 11.57 1.68 21.22
CA PRO A 1103 12.31 2.50 20.26
C PRO A 1103 11.79 2.33 18.82
N TYR A 1104 11.09 1.22 18.55
CA TYR A 1104 10.54 0.92 17.23
C TYR A 1104 9.14 1.53 16.99
N ARG A 1105 8.46 2.02 18.03
CA ARG A 1105 7.09 2.56 17.98
C ARG A 1105 6.97 3.65 16.92
N TRP A 1106 7.69 4.77 17.10
CA TRP A 1106 7.59 5.93 16.20
C TRP A 1106 8.07 5.65 14.76
N PRO A 1107 9.23 5.01 14.53
CA PRO A 1107 9.65 4.66 13.18
C PRO A 1107 8.62 3.80 12.43
N LEU A 1108 8.01 2.83 13.11
CA LEU A 1108 6.99 1.96 12.54
C LEU A 1108 5.71 2.72 12.20
N LEU A 1109 5.22 3.58 13.10
CA LEU A 1109 4.04 4.42 12.85
C LEU A 1109 4.26 5.38 11.68
N ILE A 1110 5.43 6.03 11.60
CA ILE A 1110 5.78 6.94 10.50
C ILE A 1110 5.83 6.17 9.17
N LEU A 1111 6.40 4.96 9.17
CA LEU A 1111 6.48 4.11 7.99
C LEU A 1111 5.10 3.67 7.50
N VAL A 1112 4.29 3.10 8.40
CA VAL A 1112 2.95 2.59 8.09
C VAL A 1112 2.01 3.73 7.71
N GLY A 1113 1.99 4.81 8.49
CA GLY A 1113 1.19 6.01 8.23
C GLY A 1113 1.58 6.71 6.93
N GLY A 1114 2.88 6.85 6.66
CA GLY A 1114 3.39 7.43 5.42
C GLY A 1114 3.03 6.60 4.18
N LEU A 1115 3.09 5.27 4.29
CA LEU A 1115 2.65 4.36 3.24
C LEU A 1115 1.15 4.45 2.97
N LEU A 1116 0.32 4.40 4.03
CA LEU A 1116 -1.14 4.52 3.88
C LEU A 1116 -1.52 5.88 3.27
N LEU A 1117 -0.89 6.96 3.72
CA LEU A 1117 -1.08 8.29 3.14
C LEU A 1117 -0.75 8.32 1.66
N LEU A 1118 0.35 7.68 1.24
CA LEU A 1118 0.73 7.59 -0.17
C LEU A 1118 -0.31 6.84 -1.00
N VAL A 1119 -0.82 5.72 -0.48
CA VAL A 1119 -1.83 4.89 -1.15
C VAL A 1119 -3.16 5.64 -1.25
N VAL A 1120 -3.59 6.32 -0.18
CA VAL A 1120 -4.76 7.21 -0.19
C VAL A 1120 -4.59 8.32 -1.22
N LEU A 1121 -3.41 8.95 -1.27
CA LEU A 1121 -3.10 9.98 -2.26
C LEU A 1121 -3.16 9.45 -3.70
N ILE A 1122 -2.84 8.17 -3.95
CA ILE A 1122 -3.02 7.51 -5.25
C ILE A 1122 -4.49 7.20 -5.52
N ALA A 1123 -5.27 6.81 -4.52
CA ALA A 1123 -6.68 6.43 -4.67
C ALA A 1123 -7.63 7.62 -4.96
N VAL A 1124 -7.36 8.81 -4.39
CA VAL A 1124 -8.26 9.98 -4.52
C VAL A 1124 -8.32 10.49 -5.97
N PRO A 1125 -9.46 10.50 -6.67
CA PRO A 1125 -9.50 10.93 -8.07
C PRO A 1125 -9.13 12.42 -8.23
N LEU A 1126 -8.30 12.74 -9.22
CA LEU A 1126 -7.94 14.13 -9.55
C LEU A 1126 -8.48 14.58 -10.90
N PRO A 1127 -8.79 15.86 -11.11
CA PRO A 1127 -9.18 16.39 -12.42
C PRO A 1127 -8.05 16.21 -13.43
N ARG A 1128 -8.39 15.97 -14.71
CA ARG A 1128 -7.41 15.71 -15.78
C ARG A 1128 -6.33 16.81 -15.88
N GLY A 1129 -6.69 18.07 -15.63
CA GLY A 1129 -5.77 19.22 -15.63
C GLY A 1129 -4.60 19.11 -14.63
N ALA A 1130 -4.75 18.31 -13.58
CA ALA A 1130 -3.73 18.11 -12.55
C ALA A 1130 -2.93 16.80 -12.72
N ARG A 1131 -3.19 15.98 -13.75
CA ARG A 1131 -2.55 14.67 -13.96
C ARG A 1131 -1.35 14.77 -14.90
N LEU A 1132 -0.31 13.96 -14.65
CA LEU A 1132 0.71 13.63 -15.65
C LEU A 1132 0.08 12.63 -16.63
N LEU A 1133 -0.19 13.05 -17.85
CA LEU A 1133 -0.77 12.16 -18.86
C LEU A 1133 0.32 11.21 -19.37
N PRO A 1134 0.08 9.89 -19.40
CA PRO A 1134 1.00 8.96 -20.04
C PRO A 1134 1.05 9.27 -21.54
N VAL A 1135 2.27 9.33 -22.07
CA VAL A 1135 2.51 9.40 -23.50
C VAL A 1135 2.16 8.03 -24.08
N ALA A 1136 1.19 7.98 -24.99
CA ALA A 1136 1.10 6.83 -25.87
C ALA A 1136 2.35 6.87 -26.76
N ALA A 1137 3.24 5.89 -26.63
CA ALA A 1137 4.41 5.82 -27.50
C ALA A 1137 3.93 5.79 -28.97
N ASP A 1138 4.67 6.39 -29.90
CA ASP A 1138 4.30 6.34 -31.33
C ASP A 1138 4.16 4.89 -31.84
N ALA A 1139 4.85 3.93 -31.21
CA ALA A 1139 4.68 2.50 -31.47
C ALA A 1139 3.36 1.90 -30.93
N GLU A 1140 2.76 2.48 -29.88
CA GLU A 1140 1.41 2.13 -29.40
C GLU A 1140 0.33 2.78 -30.27
N LEU A 1141 0.53 4.02 -30.71
CA LEU A 1141 -0.35 4.69 -31.68
C LEU A 1141 -0.31 3.98 -33.04
N ALA A 1142 0.88 3.64 -33.55
CA ALA A 1142 1.04 2.87 -34.79
C ALA A 1142 0.49 1.44 -34.69
N ARG A 1143 0.44 0.83 -33.50
CA ARG A 1143 -0.25 -0.47 -33.29
C ARG A 1143 -1.77 -0.33 -33.24
N MET A 1144 -2.28 0.84 -32.90
CA MET A 1144 -3.71 1.15 -32.98
C MET A 1144 -4.11 1.42 -34.44
N ASP A 1145 -3.26 2.10 -35.21
CA ASP A 1145 -3.49 2.36 -36.65
C ASP A 1145 -3.21 1.13 -37.53
N GLY A 1146 -2.19 0.33 -37.23
CA GLY A 1146 -1.87 -0.89 -37.99
C GLY A 1146 -2.89 -2.04 -37.88
N ARG A 1147 -3.93 -1.87 -37.05
CA ARG A 1147 -5.12 -2.75 -37.06
C ARG A 1147 -6.23 -2.27 -38.01
N GLY A 1148 -6.08 -1.08 -38.59
CA GLY A 1148 -6.95 -0.56 -39.66
C GLY A 1148 -6.56 -1.05 -41.05
N GLU A 1149 -5.29 -1.41 -41.29
CA GLU A 1149 -4.79 -1.81 -42.62
C GLU A 1149 -4.77 -3.34 -42.88
N GLN A 1150 -5.30 -4.16 -41.96
CA GLN A 1150 -5.51 -5.60 -42.19
C GLN A 1150 -6.97 -6.02 -42.03
N LEU A 1151 -7.90 -5.18 -42.50
CA LEU A 1151 -9.30 -5.56 -42.75
C LEU A 1151 -9.70 -5.20 -44.17
#